data_AF-A0A2W4M500-F1
#
_entry.id   AF-A0A2W4M500-F1
#
_cell.length_a   1.000
_cell.length_b   1.000
_cell.length_c   1.000
_cell.angle_alpha   90.00
_cell.angle_beta   90.00
_cell.angle_gamma   90.00
#
_symmetry.space_group_name_H-M   'P 1'
#
loop_
_entity.id
_entity.type
_entity.pdbx_description
1 polymer ?
#
loop_
_entity_poly.entity_id
_entity_poly.type
_entity_poly.pdbx_seq_one_letter_code
_entity_poly.pdbx_strand_id
1 'polypeptide(L)'
;MGEQNEENSFLLEGGFTMKIDNNYPNPFPFRYPQQKRIYENLALIGSGPASFYRDACYIMENTNSFHSPSHLVGHLMREIESAIRDVLEPLEGENITNSKNNKTDSKDSKKKQIERILRSFGFDKDEQIYKIWFALSDKLHKFAHRRGLGEPRPITDEFKKEWNDFQNLLDNILEKLRESFLNYFDILDNLLKIEHPNNNDVKLLTEKLPQNSIILGYFFGKCENPNWIAPLRKKGWFNNPPKPIPNEEKRTIQFPFWPQSQYLARMAKKIPNQVLEVILEIPDTGNIRIYEDLVDAALNMPAELAANLVEKAKSWASSPYQHRLPEKLGALLIHLSNGGKVDQAIELARVLLEILPDPRFDGTSRREDRYYNSPEPKTRFEIWLYEEILKKLYPHFVRAARIPALELLCDLLETAICLSRKNTDEHSHIWRRSIEEHPHYYSDAKNILVTAIRDAALLLVRENKANVKEIVNILENRSLWVFKRIAVHLLHHFPNAAPDLIISQLTNRTLFDNPSKCPEYVRLLSEHFGNLPLEQRQKILDWIETGPDVQLYIKRREQNTGKRPTDKEVESYRKHWQRERLAWIKSHLPEDWKSRYESLVTELGEPDCTNNSTTVWVGPTSPIDTEVLRQMSVAEIVEFLSTWKPSHEPMAPSPEGLGRILATVVSEVPERFAIEAERFKGLDATYVRSFLHGLCDALKQNRTFEWTPVLNLCQWVVNQPRDIPRRKNEIIKDADPHWGWTRTTIARLLSEGFKSGAGAIPYKYRERVWAILDPLTSDPDPTPEDEAQNGGENIDPATLSINTTRGTAMHAVLQYALWVYSHLKYQNKNRDLNNGLKLMPEVRKVLQEHLDIAREPSLAVRSVYGQWFPWLVLLDEGWTTEHVHQIFPYREKLSKYYNSAWESYIVFCYPDNKLFSLLRKQYATAVEQLGVAKEEKRLIGDPVKRLAEHLMILYWSGSIDINDPILQKFWSNASKQLKAYALSFVGRNLDKIPDQFLERLKTLWESRLATAKEATAYEDYADELAEFGWWFVSGKFDNEWALEQLIEALEISKKIENAYSVTEQLNALVDVYPTLVIQCVEKMAKGDQEDRGIYLSLEHIKEILAKCLQNPDLGVRRKAEALVHYLGSCGFLQFRDLIQSDQ
;
A
#
# COMPACT_ATOMS: atom_id res chain seq x y z
N MET A 1 12.86 4.47 -11.12
CA MET A 1 13.27 5.18 -9.89
C MET A 1 12.10 5.15 -8.94
N GLY A 2 12.04 4.08 -8.14
CA GLY A 2 11.03 3.89 -7.12
C GLY A 2 11.73 3.13 -6.02
N GLU A 3 12.06 3.82 -4.93
CA GLU A 3 12.58 3.22 -3.71
C GLU A 3 12.41 4.24 -2.57
N GLN A 4 12.02 3.69 -1.42
CA GLN A 4 11.96 4.30 -0.09
C GLN A 4 10.79 5.24 0.22
N ASN A 5 9.69 4.65 0.70
CA ASN A 5 8.76 5.30 1.64
C ASN A 5 7.98 4.26 2.49
N GLU A 6 8.65 3.21 2.95
CA GLU A 6 8.11 2.27 3.94
C GLU A 6 9.16 1.98 5.01
N GLU A 7 9.42 2.93 5.89
CA GLU A 7 10.05 2.70 7.20
C GLU A 7 9.89 3.95 8.06
N ASN A 8 8.78 4.05 8.79
CA ASN A 8 8.65 4.92 9.97
C ASN A 8 7.57 4.35 10.91
N SER A 9 7.83 3.13 11.39
CA SER A 9 7.17 2.57 12.57
C SER A 9 8.04 2.91 13.79
N PHE A 10 8.06 4.19 14.19
CA PHE A 10 8.59 4.54 15.51
C PHE A 10 7.57 4.15 16.57
N LEU A 11 8.01 3.34 17.54
CA LEU A 11 7.36 3.12 18.81
C LEU A 11 7.26 4.48 19.53
N LEU A 12 6.12 5.15 19.43
CA LEU A 12 5.89 6.44 20.09
C LEU A 12 5.39 6.20 21.53
N GLU A 13 6.24 6.57 22.48
CA GLU A 13 5.83 6.83 23.86
C GLU A 13 4.81 7.99 23.89
N GLY A 14 3.62 7.74 24.44
CA GLY A 14 2.93 8.71 25.31
C GLY A 14 2.22 9.93 24.72
N GLY A 15 1.88 10.01 23.42
CA GLY A 15 1.03 11.10 22.88
C GLY A 15 -0.47 10.78 22.98
N PHE A 16 -1.20 11.43 23.89
CA PHE A 16 -2.67 11.28 24.03
C PHE A 16 -3.43 12.27 23.12
N THR A 17 -3.63 11.99 21.84
CA THR A 17 -4.43 12.91 20.99
C THR A 17 -5.94 12.78 21.27
N MET A 18 -6.62 13.92 21.42
CA MET A 18 -8.06 13.95 21.65
C MET A 18 -8.82 13.91 20.32
N LYS A 19 -9.35 12.75 19.96
CA LYS A 19 -10.40 12.68 18.92
C LYS A 19 -11.75 12.84 19.59
N ILE A 20 -12.49 13.87 19.18
CA ILE A 20 -13.87 14.12 19.61
C ILE A 20 -14.72 12.88 19.31
N ASP A 21 -15.29 12.30 20.37
CA ASP A 21 -16.20 11.17 20.33
C ASP A 21 -17.44 11.51 19.47
N ASN A 22 -17.45 11.06 18.21
CA ASN A 22 -18.66 11.06 17.39
C ASN A 22 -19.32 9.68 17.49
N ASN A 23 -20.01 9.42 18.60
CA ASN A 23 -20.65 8.14 18.93
C ASN A 23 -21.91 7.80 18.10
N TYR A 24 -22.14 8.43 16.93
CA TYR A 24 -23.38 8.22 16.18
C TYR A 24 -23.19 8.15 14.65
N PRO A 25 -23.88 7.23 13.95
CA PRO A 25 -23.73 6.94 12.52
C PRO A 25 -24.31 8.02 11.58
N ASN A 26 -24.50 9.25 12.07
CA ASN A 26 -24.83 10.40 11.23
C ASN A 26 -24.31 11.67 11.93
N PRO A 27 -23.45 12.48 11.29
CA PRO A 27 -23.05 13.76 11.85
C PRO A 27 -24.32 14.60 11.98
N PHE A 28 -24.69 14.96 13.21
CA PHE A 28 -25.73 15.97 13.39
C PHE A 28 -25.14 17.28 12.85
N PRO A 29 -25.68 17.86 11.77
CA PRO A 29 -25.11 19.06 11.20
C PRO A 29 -25.51 20.23 12.11
N PHE A 30 -24.62 20.62 13.02
CA PHE A 30 -24.83 21.80 13.84
C PHE A 30 -25.10 23.01 12.94
N ARG A 31 -26.24 23.66 13.13
CA ARG A 31 -26.66 24.80 12.30
C ARG A 31 -25.73 25.99 12.42
N TYR A 32 -25.09 26.16 13.58
CA TYR A 32 -24.21 27.30 13.86
C TYR A 32 -22.80 26.82 14.23
N PRO A 33 -21.73 27.46 13.71
CA PRO A 33 -20.35 27.15 14.10
C PRO A 33 -20.11 27.21 15.61
N GLN A 34 -20.80 28.13 16.31
CA GLN A 34 -20.78 28.23 17.78
C GLN A 34 -21.22 26.92 18.46
N GLN A 35 -22.28 26.27 17.95
CA GLN A 35 -22.77 25.02 18.55
C GLN A 35 -21.77 23.88 18.41
N LYS A 36 -21.12 23.79 17.26
CA LYS A 36 -20.06 22.81 17.03
C LYS A 36 -18.91 23.03 18.03
N ARG A 37 -18.41 24.25 18.19
CA ARG A 37 -17.36 24.57 19.17
C ARG A 37 -17.76 24.20 20.60
N ILE A 38 -18.98 24.55 21.02
CA ILE A 38 -19.48 24.22 22.37
C ILE A 38 -19.51 22.71 22.57
N TYR A 39 -20.01 21.95 21.59
CA TYR A 39 -20.02 20.48 21.64
C TYR A 39 -18.61 19.90 21.80
N GLU A 40 -17.66 20.37 20.99
CA GLU A 40 -16.27 19.92 21.02
C GLU A 40 -15.59 20.25 22.36
N ASN A 41 -15.85 21.43 22.91
CA ASN A 41 -15.33 21.81 24.23
C ASN A 41 -16.00 21.06 25.38
N LEU A 42 -17.30 20.74 25.28
CA LEU A 42 -17.97 19.88 26.25
C LEU A 42 -17.44 18.45 26.21
N ALA A 43 -16.99 17.97 25.04
CA ALA A 43 -16.34 16.68 24.93
C ALA A 43 -15.00 16.63 25.67
N LEU A 44 -14.30 17.77 25.85
CA LEU A 44 -13.16 17.86 26.77
C LEU A 44 -13.58 17.56 28.21
N ILE A 45 -14.80 17.93 28.62
CA ILE A 45 -15.29 17.66 29.98
C ILE A 45 -15.71 16.19 30.11
N GLY A 46 -16.41 15.67 29.10
CA GLY A 46 -16.81 14.27 29.04
C GLY A 46 -17.92 14.03 28.01
N SER A 47 -18.08 12.78 27.60
CA SER A 47 -19.06 12.41 26.56
C SER A 47 -20.52 12.64 26.95
N GLY A 48 -20.84 12.61 28.25
CA GLY A 48 -22.18 12.87 28.78
C GLY A 48 -22.68 14.29 28.48
N PRO A 49 -22.05 15.35 29.03
CA PRO A 49 -22.42 16.74 28.76
C PRO A 49 -22.46 17.09 27.26
N ALA A 50 -21.51 16.58 26.48
CA ALA A 50 -21.50 16.77 25.02
C ALA A 50 -22.74 16.15 24.35
N SER A 51 -23.11 14.92 24.74
CA SER A 51 -24.32 14.25 24.23
C SER A 51 -25.59 15.01 24.60
N PHE A 52 -25.70 15.48 25.85
CA PHE A 52 -26.86 16.28 26.28
C PHE A 52 -27.00 17.57 25.49
N TYR A 53 -25.87 18.23 25.18
CA TYR A 53 -25.90 19.46 24.38
C TYR A 53 -26.32 19.20 22.94
N ARG A 54 -25.81 18.14 22.32
CA ARG A 54 -26.20 17.71 20.98
C ARG A 54 -27.71 17.41 20.91
N ASP A 55 -28.24 16.67 21.87
CA ASP A 55 -29.67 16.36 21.94
C ASP A 55 -30.50 17.63 22.14
N ALA A 56 -30.03 18.57 22.95
CA ALA A 56 -30.67 19.86 23.14
C ALA A 56 -30.72 20.69 21.83
N CYS A 57 -29.62 20.73 21.07
CA CYS A 57 -29.59 21.34 19.73
C CYS A 57 -30.59 20.66 18.78
N TYR A 58 -30.61 19.32 18.74
CA TYR A 58 -31.53 18.56 17.89
C TYR A 58 -32.99 18.86 18.22
N ILE A 59 -33.37 18.90 19.50
CA ILE A 59 -34.73 19.22 19.93
C ILE A 59 -35.09 20.67 19.59
N MET A 60 -34.16 21.62 19.78
CA MET A 60 -34.37 23.03 19.44
C MET A 60 -34.56 23.27 17.93
N GLU A 61 -33.99 22.43 17.09
CA GLU A 61 -34.20 22.46 15.63
C GLU A 61 -35.48 21.74 15.21
N ASN A 62 -35.89 20.72 15.95
CA ASN A 62 -37.02 19.84 15.62
C ASN A 62 -38.16 19.96 16.63
N THR A 63 -38.49 21.17 17.08
CA THR A 63 -39.41 21.41 18.19
C THR A 63 -40.80 20.80 17.96
N ASN A 64 -41.25 20.72 16.71
CA ASN A 64 -42.55 20.16 16.33
C ASN A 64 -42.60 18.63 16.43
N SER A 65 -41.45 17.96 16.50
CA SER A 65 -41.36 16.50 16.64
C SER A 65 -41.52 16.03 18.09
N PHE A 66 -41.62 16.95 19.05
CA PHE A 66 -41.72 16.64 20.48
C PHE A 66 -42.94 17.32 21.10
N HIS A 67 -43.64 16.63 22.00
CA HIS A 67 -44.78 17.19 22.73
C HIS A 67 -44.37 18.07 23.94
N SER A 68 -43.11 17.97 24.41
CA SER A 68 -42.63 18.70 25.58
C SER A 68 -41.20 19.29 25.42
N PRO A 69 -40.88 19.93 24.28
CA PRO A 69 -39.50 20.26 23.91
C PRO A 69 -38.82 21.21 24.92
N SER A 70 -39.53 22.21 25.45
CA SER A 70 -38.96 23.14 26.45
C SER A 70 -38.57 22.46 27.77
N HIS A 71 -39.28 21.39 28.15
CA HIS A 71 -39.01 20.63 29.36
C HIS A 71 -37.79 19.73 29.18
N LEU A 72 -37.71 19.04 28.03
CA LEU A 72 -36.56 18.20 27.68
C LEU A 72 -35.28 19.04 27.58
N VAL A 73 -35.30 20.14 26.82
CA VAL A 73 -34.15 21.05 26.68
C VAL A 73 -33.78 21.67 28.03
N GLY A 74 -34.76 22.13 28.82
CA GLY A 74 -34.50 22.68 30.15
C GLY A 74 -33.86 21.68 31.12
N HIS A 75 -34.22 20.40 31.03
CA HIS A 75 -33.54 19.31 31.75
C HIS A 75 -32.10 19.14 31.30
N LEU A 76 -31.85 19.04 29.99
CA LEU A 76 -30.51 18.89 29.44
C LEU A 76 -29.61 20.07 29.82
N MET A 77 -30.10 21.31 29.72
CA MET A 77 -29.37 22.51 30.17
C MET A 77 -28.96 22.43 31.64
N ARG A 78 -29.84 21.92 32.51
CA ARG A 78 -29.57 21.77 33.94
C ARG A 78 -28.48 20.72 34.21
N GLU A 79 -28.52 19.58 33.51
CA GLU A 79 -27.50 18.54 33.66
C GLU A 79 -26.13 19.01 33.15
N ILE A 80 -26.10 19.71 31.99
CA ILE A 80 -24.87 20.31 31.45
C ILE A 80 -24.30 21.35 32.43
N GLU A 81 -25.14 22.25 32.95
CA GLU A 81 -24.70 23.26 33.93
C GLU A 81 -24.15 22.64 35.22
N SER A 82 -24.77 21.57 35.70
CA SER A 82 -24.26 20.86 36.89
C SER A 82 -22.90 20.24 36.61
N ALA A 83 -22.73 19.56 35.48
CA ALA A 83 -21.46 18.92 35.12
C ALA A 83 -20.32 19.93 34.97
N ILE A 84 -20.58 21.09 34.35
CA ILE A 84 -19.58 22.16 34.24
C ILE A 84 -19.21 22.69 35.62
N ARG A 85 -20.20 22.95 36.48
CA ARG A 85 -19.95 23.44 37.84
C ARG A 85 -19.13 22.42 38.65
N ASP A 86 -19.44 21.14 38.53
CA ASP A 86 -18.75 20.06 39.21
C ASP A 86 -17.28 19.95 38.79
N VAL A 87 -16.98 20.19 37.51
CA VAL A 87 -15.61 20.08 36.96
C VAL A 87 -14.78 21.35 37.19
N LEU A 88 -15.43 22.52 37.31
CA LEU A 88 -14.73 23.77 37.61
C LEU A 88 -14.44 23.98 39.10
N GLU A 89 -15.23 23.39 40.00
CA GLU A 89 -15.07 23.54 41.46
C GLU A 89 -13.66 23.22 41.98
N PRO A 90 -12.94 22.19 41.49
CA PRO A 90 -11.58 21.89 41.97
C PRO A 90 -10.52 22.92 41.55
N LEU A 91 -10.78 23.76 40.55
CA LEU A 91 -9.80 24.72 40.01
C LEU A 91 -9.71 26.03 40.81
N GLU A 92 -10.45 26.17 41.91
CA GLU A 92 -10.54 27.41 42.69
C GLU A 92 -9.27 27.76 43.52
N GLY A 93 -8.23 26.90 43.58
CA GLY A 93 -6.92 27.16 44.20
C GLY A 93 -6.78 26.91 45.72
N GLU A 94 -5.54 26.92 46.23
CA GLU A 94 -5.04 26.44 47.55
C GLU A 94 -5.57 27.10 48.85
N ASN A 95 -6.66 27.87 48.86
CA ASN A 95 -7.19 28.49 50.09
C ASN A 95 -7.95 27.51 51.03
N ILE A 96 -7.74 26.19 50.90
CA ILE A 96 -8.44 25.14 51.68
C ILE A 96 -7.57 24.60 52.84
N THR A 97 -6.28 24.95 52.94
CA THR A 97 -5.43 24.48 54.06
C THR A 97 -5.85 25.02 55.43
N ASN A 98 -6.76 26.00 55.51
CA ASN A 98 -7.30 26.51 56.79
C ASN A 98 -8.75 26.11 57.12
N SER A 99 -9.42 25.21 56.37
CA SER A 99 -10.79 24.77 56.70
C SER A 99 -10.91 23.34 57.23
N LYS A 100 -9.85 22.79 57.86
CA LYS A 100 -9.94 21.52 58.59
C LYS A 100 -10.88 21.55 59.81
N ASN A 101 -11.46 22.70 60.17
CA ASN A 101 -12.51 22.80 61.18
C ASN A 101 -13.69 23.63 60.64
N ASN A 102 -14.64 22.98 59.96
CA ASN A 102 -16.08 23.29 60.04
C ASN A 102 -16.89 22.20 59.32
N LYS A 103 -16.93 21.01 59.94
CA LYS A 103 -17.97 20.01 59.69
C LYS A 103 -19.28 20.46 60.36
N THR A 104 -19.92 21.51 59.86
CA THR A 104 -21.33 21.84 60.13
C THR A 104 -21.73 23.01 59.23
N ASP A 105 -22.03 22.74 57.95
CA ASP A 105 -23.00 23.53 57.20
C ASP A 105 -23.39 22.78 55.93
N SER A 106 -24.34 21.85 56.08
CA SER A 106 -25.01 21.24 54.93
C SER A 106 -25.98 22.27 54.33
N LYS A 107 -25.46 23.17 53.49
CA LYS A 107 -26.13 23.91 52.39
C LYS A 107 -25.32 25.17 52.05
N ASP A 108 -24.20 24.99 51.36
CA ASP A 108 -23.65 26.11 50.60
C ASP A 108 -24.57 26.36 49.39
N SER A 109 -24.96 27.60 49.14
CA SER A 109 -25.96 27.89 48.09
C SER A 109 -25.31 27.77 46.71
N LYS A 110 -26.03 27.22 45.72
CA LYS A 110 -25.58 27.12 44.31
C LYS A 110 -24.97 28.43 43.79
N LYS A 111 -25.49 29.58 44.24
CA LYS A 111 -25.00 30.91 43.86
C LYS A 111 -23.63 31.26 44.45
N LYS A 112 -23.33 30.84 45.68
CA LYS A 112 -22.00 31.05 46.29
C LYS A 112 -20.93 30.25 45.57
N GLN A 113 -21.28 29.04 45.09
CA GLN A 113 -20.38 28.23 44.27
C GLN A 113 -20.11 28.91 42.90
N ILE A 114 -21.15 29.36 42.20
CA ILE A 114 -21.00 30.09 40.92
C ILE A 114 -20.14 31.36 41.09
N GLU A 115 -20.33 32.11 42.19
CA GLU A 115 -19.52 33.30 42.49
C GLU A 115 -18.03 32.98 42.66
N ARG A 116 -17.70 31.87 43.34
CA ARG A 116 -16.31 31.45 43.54
C ARG A 116 -15.65 31.06 42.22
N ILE A 117 -16.32 30.24 41.42
CA ILE A 117 -15.84 29.81 40.10
C ILE A 117 -15.61 31.02 39.18
N LEU A 118 -16.57 31.93 39.07
CA LEU A 118 -16.43 33.09 38.19
C LEU A 118 -15.27 34.00 38.62
N ARG A 119 -15.08 34.21 39.92
CA ARG A 119 -13.95 34.98 40.44
C ARG A 119 -12.61 34.31 40.18
N SER A 120 -12.51 32.98 40.28
CA SER A 120 -11.25 32.27 40.00
C SER A 120 -10.83 32.39 38.53
N PHE A 121 -11.79 32.58 37.62
CA PHE A 121 -11.53 32.86 36.19
C PHE A 121 -11.38 34.35 35.85
N GLY A 122 -11.39 35.23 36.86
CA GLY A 122 -11.19 36.67 36.68
C GLY A 122 -12.41 37.42 36.14
N PHE A 123 -13.62 36.84 36.21
CA PHE A 123 -14.85 37.53 35.82
C PHE A 123 -15.37 38.44 36.94
N ASP A 124 -15.61 39.70 36.61
CA ASP A 124 -16.19 40.68 37.53
C ASP A 124 -17.73 40.57 37.60
N LYS A 125 -18.31 41.04 38.71
CA LYS A 125 -19.78 41.02 38.94
C LYS A 125 -20.57 41.82 37.91
N ASP A 126 -19.94 42.80 37.31
CA ASP A 126 -20.57 43.70 36.34
C ASP A 126 -20.59 43.13 34.93
N GLU A 127 -19.76 42.12 34.66
CA GLU A 127 -19.72 41.44 33.36
C GLU A 127 -21.02 40.71 33.05
N GLN A 128 -21.35 40.68 31.76
CA GLN A 128 -22.60 40.11 31.28
C GLN A 128 -22.68 38.60 31.59
N ILE A 129 -21.58 37.87 31.48
CA ILE A 129 -21.49 36.43 31.75
C ILE A 129 -21.86 36.13 33.20
N TYR A 130 -21.36 36.94 34.15
CA TYR A 130 -21.68 36.79 35.57
C TYR A 130 -23.20 36.90 35.81
N LYS A 131 -23.82 37.94 35.25
CA LYS A 131 -25.27 38.18 35.35
C LYS A 131 -26.08 37.07 34.67
N ILE A 132 -25.63 36.57 33.52
CA ILE A 132 -26.26 35.47 32.78
C ILE A 132 -26.28 34.19 33.61
N TRP A 133 -25.12 33.74 34.14
CA TRP A 133 -25.06 32.48 34.89
C TRP A 133 -25.91 32.55 36.16
N PHE A 134 -25.83 33.67 36.89
CA PHE A 134 -26.64 33.90 38.08
C PHE A 134 -28.14 33.85 37.78
N ALA A 135 -28.60 34.49 36.71
CA ALA A 135 -30.02 34.49 36.34
C ALA A 135 -30.52 33.12 35.85
N LEU A 136 -29.72 32.43 35.03
CA LEU A 136 -30.03 31.08 34.53
C LEU A 136 -30.12 30.06 35.68
N SER A 137 -29.22 30.18 36.67
CA SER A 137 -29.14 29.23 37.79
C SER A 137 -30.46 29.05 38.55
N ASP A 138 -31.26 30.11 38.68
CA ASP A 138 -32.58 30.12 39.33
C ASP A 138 -33.69 29.61 38.40
N LYS A 139 -33.57 29.88 37.09
CA LYS A 139 -34.61 29.59 36.09
C LYS A 139 -34.59 28.16 35.57
N LEU A 140 -33.41 27.52 35.53
CA LEU A 140 -33.26 26.15 35.02
C LEU A 140 -34.18 25.14 35.73
N HIS A 141 -34.35 25.28 37.06
CA HIS A 141 -35.30 24.45 37.81
C HIS A 141 -36.74 24.64 37.33
N LYS A 142 -37.14 25.88 37.01
CA LYS A 142 -38.48 26.18 36.53
C LYS A 142 -38.73 25.49 35.19
N PHE A 143 -37.78 25.49 34.26
CA PHE A 143 -37.91 24.88 32.93
C PHE A 143 -37.86 23.35 32.97
N ALA A 144 -36.97 22.80 33.79
CA ALA A 144 -36.77 21.36 33.98
C ALA A 144 -37.85 20.68 34.83
N HIS A 145 -38.90 21.35 35.32
CA HIS A 145 -39.94 20.69 36.11
C HIS A 145 -41.34 21.02 35.60
N ARG A 146 -42.23 20.02 35.60
CA ARG A 146 -43.63 20.18 35.19
C ARG A 146 -44.38 21.17 36.09
N ARG A 147 -45.38 21.86 35.54
CA ARG A 147 -46.27 22.71 36.32
C ARG A 147 -47.52 21.92 36.74
N GLY A 148 -47.41 21.15 37.82
CA GLY A 148 -48.52 20.33 38.32
C GLY A 148 -49.03 19.35 37.25
N LEU A 149 -50.35 19.34 37.02
CA LEU A 149 -51.02 18.52 35.99
C LEU A 149 -51.31 19.28 34.68
N GLY A 150 -50.74 20.47 34.49
CA GLY A 150 -50.97 21.30 33.29
C GLY A 150 -50.23 20.81 32.04
N GLU A 151 -50.61 21.33 30.88
CA GLU A 151 -49.98 21.02 29.60
C GLU A 151 -48.48 21.41 29.57
N PRO A 152 -47.64 20.71 28.78
CA PRO A 152 -46.24 21.07 28.60
C PRO A 152 -46.08 22.51 28.07
N ARG A 153 -45.07 23.23 28.56
CA ARG A 153 -44.79 24.59 28.08
C ARG A 153 -44.35 24.56 26.62
N PRO A 154 -44.90 25.43 25.75
CA PRO A 154 -44.36 25.59 24.40
C PRO A 154 -42.98 26.26 24.45
N ILE A 155 -42.23 26.18 23.35
CA ILE A 155 -41.04 27.01 23.18
C ILE A 155 -41.49 28.43 22.84
N THR A 156 -41.32 29.33 23.82
CA THR A 156 -41.60 30.76 23.69
C THR A 156 -40.34 31.51 23.25
N ASP A 157 -40.49 32.76 22.80
CA ASP A 157 -39.32 33.61 22.51
C ASP A 157 -38.49 33.91 23.77
N GLU A 158 -39.12 33.92 24.95
CA GLU A 158 -38.43 33.95 26.24
C GLU A 158 -37.52 32.73 26.39
N PHE A 159 -38.01 31.50 26.11
CA PHE A 159 -37.18 30.30 26.20
C PHE A 159 -36.04 30.29 25.18
N LYS A 160 -36.28 30.74 23.94
CA LYS A 160 -35.22 30.89 22.92
C LYS A 160 -34.13 31.86 23.37
N LYS A 161 -34.50 32.95 24.03
CA LYS A 161 -33.53 33.89 24.62
C LYS A 161 -32.69 33.20 25.70
N GLU A 162 -33.31 32.49 26.63
CA GLU A 162 -32.58 31.76 27.69
C GLU A 162 -31.66 30.67 27.12
N TRP A 163 -32.07 30.00 26.03
CA TRP A 163 -31.23 29.05 25.30
C TRP A 163 -30.01 29.73 24.66
N ASN A 164 -30.19 30.91 24.05
CA ASN A 164 -29.07 31.68 23.49
C ASN A 164 -28.15 32.21 24.59
N ASP A 165 -28.70 32.71 25.69
CA ASP A 165 -27.91 33.14 26.86
C ASP A 165 -27.11 31.97 27.44
N PHE A 166 -27.68 30.76 27.47
CA PHE A 166 -26.99 29.55 27.88
C PHE A 166 -25.87 29.14 26.91
N GLN A 167 -26.10 29.17 25.60
CA GLN A 167 -25.03 28.92 24.61
C GLN A 167 -23.89 29.92 24.75
N ASN A 168 -24.18 31.21 24.94
CA ASN A 168 -23.17 32.24 25.16
C ASN A 168 -22.39 32.00 26.46
N LEU A 169 -23.08 31.60 27.53
CA LEU A 169 -22.45 31.21 28.79
C LEU A 169 -21.46 30.05 28.58
N LEU A 170 -21.89 29.00 27.87
CA LEU A 170 -21.06 27.84 27.58
C LEU A 170 -19.82 28.21 26.76
N ASP A 171 -19.98 28.96 25.67
CA ASP A 171 -18.88 29.32 24.76
C ASP A 171 -17.75 30.04 25.54
N ASN A 172 -18.11 31.00 26.40
CA ASN A 172 -17.13 31.76 27.18
C ASN A 172 -16.50 30.96 28.33
N ILE A 173 -17.30 30.20 29.09
CA ILE A 173 -16.77 29.43 30.24
C ILE A 173 -15.89 28.29 29.76
N LEU A 174 -16.29 27.60 28.70
CA LEU A 174 -15.52 26.48 28.17
C LEU A 174 -14.20 26.93 27.55
N GLU A 175 -14.14 28.14 26.98
CA GLU A 175 -12.89 28.78 26.57
C GLU A 175 -11.97 29.01 27.77
N LYS A 176 -12.48 29.56 28.88
CA LYS A 176 -11.70 29.72 30.12
C LYS A 176 -11.26 28.40 30.76
N LEU A 177 -12.10 27.36 30.69
CA LEU A 177 -11.71 26.02 31.11
C LEU A 177 -10.54 25.52 30.26
N ARG A 178 -10.57 25.75 28.94
CA ARG A 178 -9.48 25.35 28.04
C ARG A 178 -8.19 26.12 28.34
N GLU A 179 -8.29 27.43 28.62
CA GLU A 179 -7.17 28.29 29.07
C GLU A 179 -6.59 27.92 30.44
N SER A 180 -7.23 27.02 31.19
CA SER A 180 -6.78 26.57 32.52
C SER A 180 -6.61 25.05 32.63
N PHE A 181 -6.67 24.34 31.49
CA PHE A 181 -6.78 22.88 31.45
C PHE A 181 -5.64 22.15 32.17
N LEU A 182 -4.40 22.66 32.06
CA LEU A 182 -3.22 22.07 32.69
C LEU A 182 -3.26 22.09 34.24
N ASN A 183 -4.12 22.90 34.86
CA ASN A 183 -4.24 22.99 36.32
C ASN A 183 -4.87 21.71 36.93
N TYR A 184 -5.61 20.91 36.16
CA TYR A 184 -6.11 19.63 36.63
C TYR A 184 -4.99 18.63 36.96
N PHE A 185 -3.82 18.78 36.36
CA PHE A 185 -2.72 17.82 36.54
C PHE A 185 -2.09 17.91 37.93
N ASP A 186 -2.09 19.09 38.57
CA ASP A 186 -1.64 19.21 39.96
C ASP A 186 -2.55 18.41 40.92
N ILE A 187 -3.86 18.40 40.62
CA ILE A 187 -4.84 17.60 41.37
C ILE A 187 -4.60 16.10 41.14
N LEU A 188 -4.34 15.69 39.89
CA LEU A 188 -3.98 14.31 39.56
C LEU A 188 -2.69 13.85 40.24
N ASP A 189 -1.66 14.70 40.24
CA ASP A 189 -0.38 14.44 40.90
C ASP A 189 -0.56 14.22 42.41
N ASN A 190 -1.52 14.91 43.04
CA ASN A 190 -1.88 14.68 44.44
C ASN A 190 -2.70 13.40 44.65
N LEU A 191 -3.63 13.07 43.75
CA LEU A 191 -4.39 11.81 43.80
C LEU A 191 -3.47 10.58 43.66
N LEU A 192 -2.43 10.67 42.82
CA LEU A 192 -1.45 9.59 42.60
C LEU A 192 -0.63 9.26 43.86
N LYS A 193 -0.49 10.20 44.80
CA LYS A 193 0.24 10.00 46.07
C LYS A 193 -0.60 9.27 47.14
N ILE A 194 -1.90 9.06 46.91
CA ILE A 194 -2.80 8.43 47.89
C ILE A 194 -2.60 6.91 47.89
N GLU A 195 -2.21 6.34 49.04
CA GLU A 195 -2.05 4.89 49.22
C GLU A 195 -3.38 4.16 49.45
N HIS A 196 -4.33 4.76 50.17
CA HIS A 196 -5.62 4.15 50.51
C HIS A 196 -6.78 5.10 50.15
N PRO A 197 -7.34 5.00 48.94
CA PRO A 197 -8.39 5.90 48.48
C PRO A 197 -9.69 5.71 49.26
N ASN A 198 -10.26 6.83 49.70
CA ASN A 198 -11.56 6.89 50.35
C ASN A 198 -12.66 7.31 49.35
N ASN A 199 -13.93 7.35 49.79
CA ASN A 199 -15.06 7.71 48.93
C ASN A 199 -14.96 9.12 48.32
N ASN A 200 -14.36 10.10 49.01
CA ASN A 200 -14.18 11.45 48.50
C ASN A 200 -13.11 11.50 47.40
N ASP A 201 -12.02 10.74 47.55
CA ASP A 201 -10.96 10.68 46.54
C ASP A 201 -11.48 10.05 45.25
N VAL A 202 -12.28 8.98 45.38
CA VAL A 202 -12.98 8.34 44.26
C VAL A 202 -13.97 9.32 43.62
N LYS A 203 -14.74 10.05 44.43
CA LYS A 203 -15.68 11.06 43.92
C LYS A 203 -14.96 12.19 43.17
N LEU A 204 -13.81 12.66 43.68
CA LEU A 204 -13.00 13.67 43.02
C LEU A 204 -12.57 13.18 41.63
N LEU A 205 -12.03 11.96 41.54
CA LEU A 205 -11.60 11.37 40.27
C LEU A 205 -12.75 11.13 39.29
N THR A 206 -13.90 10.62 39.74
CA THR A 206 -14.98 10.16 38.83
C THR A 206 -16.06 11.21 38.54
N GLU A 207 -16.21 12.25 39.37
CA GLU A 207 -17.32 13.22 39.26
C GLU A 207 -16.86 14.69 39.16
N LYS A 208 -15.63 15.01 39.56
CA LYS A 208 -15.14 16.40 39.65
C LYS A 208 -13.98 16.72 38.72
N LEU A 209 -13.42 15.73 38.04
CA LEU A 209 -12.40 15.93 37.00
C LEU A 209 -12.97 15.69 35.61
N PRO A 210 -12.40 16.29 34.55
CA PRO A 210 -12.80 15.99 33.19
C PRO A 210 -12.64 14.49 32.88
N GLN A 211 -13.70 13.86 32.38
CA GLN A 211 -13.77 12.45 32.01
C GLN A 211 -13.38 12.25 30.54
N ASN A 212 -12.17 12.68 30.19
CA ASN A 212 -11.60 12.56 28.85
C ASN A 212 -10.35 11.65 28.84
N SER A 213 -9.90 11.27 27.64
CA SER A 213 -8.74 10.38 27.46
C SER A 213 -7.43 10.93 28.00
N ILE A 214 -7.25 12.25 28.05
CA ILE A 214 -6.02 12.91 28.51
C ILE A 214 -5.91 12.84 30.03
N ILE A 215 -6.94 13.29 30.76
CA ILE A 215 -6.96 13.31 32.23
C ILE A 215 -6.93 11.88 32.79
N LEU A 216 -7.79 11.01 32.26
CA LEU A 216 -7.83 9.62 32.69
C LEU A 216 -6.58 8.87 32.23
N GLY A 217 -6.05 9.19 31.05
CA GLY A 217 -4.79 8.66 30.52
C GLY A 217 -3.60 8.97 31.41
N TYR A 218 -3.50 10.21 31.89
CA TYR A 218 -2.45 10.62 32.81
C TYR A 218 -2.54 9.88 34.15
N PHE A 219 -3.73 9.87 34.77
CA PHE A 219 -3.91 9.23 36.07
C PHE A 219 -3.68 7.72 35.99
N PHE A 220 -4.44 7.01 35.13
CA PHE A 220 -4.32 5.57 35.00
C PHE A 220 -3.05 5.14 34.28
N GLY A 221 -2.36 6.02 33.55
CA GLY A 221 -1.03 5.73 33.00
C GLY A 221 0.05 5.68 34.07
N LYS A 222 -0.02 6.56 35.08
CA LYS A 222 0.97 6.66 36.17
C LYS A 222 0.59 5.92 37.46
N CYS A 223 -0.68 5.57 37.65
CA CYS A 223 -1.13 4.92 38.88
C CYS A 223 -0.56 3.50 39.01
N GLU A 224 0.21 3.28 40.08
CA GLU A 224 0.78 1.98 40.44
C GLU A 224 0.13 1.34 41.67
N ASN A 225 -0.84 2.03 42.28
CA ASN A 225 -1.49 1.60 43.52
C ASN A 225 -2.72 0.72 43.24
N PRO A 226 -2.73 -0.57 43.63
CA PRO A 226 -3.87 -1.49 43.40
C PRO A 226 -5.12 -1.17 44.25
N ASN A 227 -5.00 -0.39 45.33
CA ASN A 227 -6.10 -0.12 46.27
C ASN A 227 -7.24 0.71 45.65
N TRP A 228 -7.05 1.27 44.45
CA TRP A 228 -8.09 1.95 43.68
C TRP A 228 -9.08 0.99 43.01
N ILE A 229 -8.73 -0.27 42.75
CA ILE A 229 -9.58 -1.20 42.00
C ILE A 229 -10.91 -1.49 42.72
N ALA A 230 -10.85 -1.89 43.99
CA ALA A 230 -12.05 -2.24 44.75
C ALA A 230 -13.09 -1.09 44.86
N PRO A 231 -12.71 0.15 45.24
CA PRO A 231 -13.68 1.25 45.29
C PRO A 231 -14.19 1.67 43.90
N LEU A 232 -13.35 1.65 42.86
CA LEU A 232 -13.77 1.96 41.48
C LEU A 232 -14.76 0.92 40.93
N ARG A 233 -14.52 -0.37 41.20
CA ARG A 233 -15.43 -1.46 40.85
C ARG A 233 -16.77 -1.31 41.56
N LYS A 234 -16.79 -0.98 42.86
CA LYS A 234 -18.02 -0.75 43.63
C LYS A 234 -18.87 0.40 43.06
N LYS A 235 -18.23 1.41 42.46
CA LYS A 235 -18.89 2.51 41.75
C LYS A 235 -19.32 2.16 40.31
N GLY A 236 -19.02 0.95 39.82
CA GLY A 236 -19.37 0.49 38.48
C GLY A 236 -18.48 1.09 37.38
N TRP A 237 -17.29 1.58 37.70
CA TRP A 237 -16.45 2.35 36.77
C TRP A 237 -15.92 1.53 35.58
N PHE A 238 -15.82 0.22 35.74
CA PHE A 238 -15.34 -0.69 34.68
C PHE A 238 -16.48 -1.20 33.77
N ASN A 239 -17.74 -0.80 34.00
CA ASN A 239 -18.90 -1.38 33.33
C ASN A 239 -19.19 -0.77 31.95
N ASN A 240 -18.58 0.37 31.62
CA ASN A 240 -18.86 1.10 30.38
C ASN A 240 -17.57 1.36 29.57
N PRO A 241 -16.92 0.30 29.05
CA PRO A 241 -15.76 0.46 28.17
C PRO A 241 -16.14 1.16 26.85
N PRO A 242 -15.23 1.95 26.24
CA PRO A 242 -15.49 2.62 24.99
C PRO A 242 -15.62 1.63 23.82
N LYS A 243 -16.62 1.86 22.97
CA LYS A 243 -16.91 1.05 21.78
C LYS A 243 -16.09 1.53 20.57
N PRO A 244 -15.88 0.68 19.54
CA PRO A 244 -15.35 1.12 18.25
C PRO A 244 -16.24 2.19 17.62
N ILE A 245 -15.61 3.18 16.99
CA ILE A 245 -16.28 4.30 16.33
C ILE A 245 -16.07 4.15 14.81
N PRO A 246 -17.08 3.75 14.04
CA PRO A 246 -17.00 3.72 12.59
C PRO A 246 -17.09 5.13 12.00
N ASN A 247 -16.28 5.41 10.98
CA ASN A 247 -16.37 6.60 10.14
C ASN A 247 -16.76 6.15 8.73
N GLU A 248 -18.04 6.30 8.38
CA GLU A 248 -18.60 5.84 7.11
C GLU A 248 -18.04 6.62 5.91
N GLU A 249 -17.83 7.94 6.06
CA GLU A 249 -17.30 8.81 5.00
C GLU A 249 -15.87 8.42 4.61
N LYS A 250 -15.00 8.18 5.60
CA LYS A 250 -13.61 7.76 5.38
C LYS A 250 -13.46 6.25 5.21
N ARG A 251 -14.53 5.45 5.38
CA ARG A 251 -14.51 3.98 5.46
C ARG A 251 -13.45 3.44 6.44
N THR A 252 -13.28 4.10 7.58
CA THR A 252 -12.30 3.73 8.62
C THR A 252 -13.01 3.46 9.94
N ILE A 253 -12.36 2.74 10.85
CA ILE A 253 -12.86 2.50 12.20
C ILE A 253 -11.78 2.92 13.19
N GLN A 254 -12.20 3.68 14.20
CA GLN A 254 -11.35 4.09 15.30
C GLN A 254 -11.64 3.22 16.54
N PHE A 255 -10.58 2.81 17.23
CA PHE A 255 -10.66 2.08 18.49
C PHE A 255 -10.20 3.00 19.64
N PRO A 256 -11.09 3.64 20.40
CA PRO A 256 -10.68 4.53 21.47
C PRO A 256 -9.83 3.80 22.52
N PHE A 257 -8.82 4.48 23.07
CA PHE A 257 -8.06 3.95 24.20
C PHE A 257 -8.91 3.92 25.46
N TRP A 258 -8.63 2.96 26.35
CA TRP A 258 -9.25 2.90 27.66
C TRP A 258 -8.16 2.77 28.73
N PRO A 259 -7.69 3.89 29.29
CA PRO A 259 -6.61 3.88 30.29
C PRO A 259 -6.84 2.93 31.47
N GLN A 260 -8.11 2.70 31.82
CA GLN A 260 -8.56 1.76 32.84
C GLN A 260 -8.15 0.32 32.54
N SER A 261 -8.25 -0.18 31.29
CA SER A 261 -7.82 -1.55 30.97
C SER A 261 -6.32 -1.71 31.07
N GLN A 262 -5.55 -0.70 30.66
CA GLN A 262 -4.09 -0.69 30.82
C GLN A 262 -3.68 -0.72 32.29
N TYR A 263 -4.38 0.04 33.14
CA TYR A 263 -4.20 0.00 34.59
C TYR A 263 -4.52 -1.39 35.16
N LEU A 264 -5.63 -2.02 34.76
CA LEU A 264 -5.96 -3.39 35.15
C LEU A 264 -4.86 -4.38 34.74
N ALA A 265 -4.33 -4.24 33.51
CA ALA A 265 -3.25 -5.08 33.00
C ALA A 265 -1.97 -4.98 33.85
N ARG A 266 -1.59 -3.77 34.27
CA ARG A 266 -0.45 -3.58 35.18
C ARG A 266 -0.73 -4.13 36.59
N MET A 267 -1.94 -3.91 37.13
CA MET A 267 -2.30 -4.35 38.48
C MET A 267 -2.51 -5.86 38.59
N ALA A 268 -2.74 -6.57 37.49
CA ALA A 268 -2.89 -8.02 37.46
C ALA A 268 -1.68 -8.76 38.07
N LYS A 269 -0.46 -8.20 37.97
CA LYS A 269 0.74 -8.76 38.61
C LYS A 269 0.69 -8.70 40.15
N LYS A 270 -0.02 -7.71 40.72
CA LYS A 270 -0.05 -7.42 42.17
C LYS A 270 -1.27 -8.06 42.84
N ILE A 271 -2.46 -7.96 42.23
CA ILE A 271 -3.74 -8.45 42.79
C ILE A 271 -4.57 -9.22 41.74
N PRO A 272 -4.06 -10.35 41.22
CA PRO A 272 -4.64 -11.05 40.08
C PRO A 272 -6.09 -11.50 40.30
N ASN A 273 -6.46 -11.94 41.51
CA ASN A 273 -7.83 -12.39 41.82
C ASN A 273 -8.86 -11.25 41.66
N GLN A 274 -8.58 -10.07 42.21
CA GLN A 274 -9.49 -8.93 42.12
C GLN A 274 -9.60 -8.41 40.68
N VAL A 275 -8.50 -8.41 39.94
CA VAL A 275 -8.50 -8.01 38.53
C VAL A 275 -9.29 -9.01 37.69
N LEU A 276 -9.13 -10.32 37.90
CA LEU A 276 -9.91 -11.35 37.22
C LEU A 276 -11.42 -11.11 37.39
N GLU A 277 -11.87 -10.85 38.62
CA GLU A 277 -13.28 -10.56 38.89
C GLU A 277 -13.79 -9.32 38.13
N VAL A 278 -12.97 -8.26 38.04
CA VAL A 278 -13.30 -7.08 37.22
C VAL A 278 -13.41 -7.47 35.74
N ILE A 279 -12.44 -8.20 35.19
CA ILE A 279 -12.43 -8.58 33.76
C ILE A 279 -13.64 -9.44 33.39
N LEU A 280 -14.08 -10.31 34.29
CA LEU A 280 -15.27 -11.13 34.08
C LEU A 280 -16.56 -10.27 33.97
N GLU A 281 -16.63 -9.17 34.72
CA GLU A 281 -17.75 -8.20 34.70
C GLU A 281 -17.74 -7.26 33.48
N ILE A 282 -16.59 -7.04 32.85
CA ILE A 282 -16.48 -6.17 31.67
C ILE A 282 -17.30 -6.79 30.51
N PRO A 283 -18.27 -6.04 29.93
CA PRO A 283 -19.07 -6.53 28.81
C PRO A 283 -18.23 -6.64 27.53
N ASP A 284 -18.77 -7.31 26.53
CA ASP A 284 -18.12 -7.40 25.23
C ASP A 284 -18.10 -6.02 24.55
N THR A 285 -16.92 -5.55 24.13
CA THR A 285 -16.71 -4.13 23.78
C THR A 285 -16.67 -3.88 22.26
N GLY A 286 -16.30 -4.90 21.49
CA GLY A 286 -15.89 -4.80 20.08
C GLY A 286 -14.55 -4.09 19.87
N ASN A 287 -13.94 -3.54 20.92
CA ASN A 287 -12.76 -2.69 20.87
C ASN A 287 -11.49 -3.51 21.09
N ILE A 288 -10.78 -3.75 19.99
CA ILE A 288 -9.58 -4.60 19.99
C ILE A 288 -8.47 -4.11 20.92
N ARG A 289 -8.33 -2.80 21.14
CA ARG A 289 -7.31 -2.26 22.05
C ARG A 289 -7.58 -2.70 23.49
N ILE A 290 -8.86 -2.70 23.88
CA ILE A 290 -9.27 -3.18 25.19
C ILE A 290 -9.00 -4.68 25.29
N TYR A 291 -9.34 -5.48 24.27
CA TYR A 291 -9.03 -6.90 24.29
C TYR A 291 -7.52 -7.16 24.41
N GLU A 292 -6.68 -6.41 23.70
CA GLU A 292 -5.22 -6.49 23.81
C GLU A 292 -4.73 -6.20 25.24
N ASP A 293 -5.31 -5.22 25.93
CA ASP A 293 -4.98 -4.91 27.32
C ASP A 293 -5.48 -6.00 28.29
N LEU A 294 -6.67 -6.56 28.05
CA LEU A 294 -7.23 -7.64 28.86
C LEU A 294 -6.45 -8.95 28.71
N VAL A 295 -5.88 -9.20 27.52
CA VAL A 295 -4.95 -10.31 27.31
C VAL A 295 -3.63 -10.06 28.05
N ASP A 296 -3.11 -8.83 28.04
CA ASP A 296 -1.93 -8.47 28.85
C ASP A 296 -2.19 -8.68 30.36
N ALA A 297 -3.40 -8.37 30.81
CA ALA A 297 -3.82 -8.67 32.18
C ALA A 297 -3.77 -10.17 32.45
N ALA A 298 -4.33 -11.00 31.55
CA ALA A 298 -4.31 -12.46 31.68
C ALA A 298 -2.88 -13.04 31.69
N LEU A 299 -1.99 -12.52 30.84
CA LEU A 299 -0.57 -12.89 30.80
C LEU A 299 0.17 -12.57 32.10
N ASN A 300 -0.28 -11.53 32.80
CA ASN A 300 0.29 -11.09 34.08
C ASN A 300 -0.27 -11.84 35.30
N MET A 301 -1.24 -12.75 35.11
CA MET A 301 -1.82 -13.58 36.17
C MET A 301 -1.21 -15.00 36.16
N PRO A 302 -1.26 -15.75 37.27
CA PRO A 302 -1.04 -17.20 37.25
C PRO A 302 -1.94 -17.91 36.23
N ALA A 303 -1.42 -18.95 35.58
CA ALA A 303 -2.13 -19.66 34.51
C ALA A 303 -3.47 -20.25 34.97
N GLU A 304 -3.58 -20.66 36.24
CA GLU A 304 -4.84 -21.12 36.84
C GLU A 304 -5.94 -20.07 36.81
N LEU A 305 -5.58 -18.80 37.03
CA LEU A 305 -6.52 -17.69 37.00
C LEU A 305 -6.81 -17.27 35.56
N ALA A 306 -5.77 -17.17 34.72
CA ALA A 306 -5.89 -16.82 33.30
C ALA A 306 -6.79 -17.81 32.53
N ALA A 307 -6.80 -19.10 32.92
CA ALA A 307 -7.67 -20.11 32.32
C ALA A 307 -9.16 -19.78 32.41
N ASN A 308 -9.60 -19.01 33.42
CA ASN A 308 -11.00 -18.59 33.56
C ASN A 308 -11.40 -17.52 32.52
N LEU A 309 -10.43 -16.93 31.81
CA LEU A 309 -10.67 -15.92 30.77
C LEU A 309 -10.73 -16.52 29.36
N VAL A 310 -10.55 -17.84 29.21
CA VAL A 310 -10.45 -18.49 27.89
C VAL A 310 -11.74 -18.35 27.07
N GLU A 311 -12.91 -18.42 27.69
CA GLU A 311 -14.18 -18.17 26.98
C GLU A 311 -14.26 -16.76 26.38
N LYS A 312 -13.84 -15.75 27.15
CA LYS A 312 -13.74 -14.37 26.63
C LYS A 312 -12.64 -14.25 25.58
N ALA A 313 -11.48 -14.89 25.78
CA ALA A 313 -10.38 -14.86 24.80
C ALA A 313 -10.80 -15.47 23.44
N LYS A 314 -11.64 -16.52 23.44
CA LYS A 314 -12.23 -17.09 22.22
C LYS A 314 -13.15 -16.10 21.51
N SER A 315 -13.97 -15.34 22.25
CA SER A 315 -14.82 -14.30 21.64
C SER A 315 -13.96 -13.16 21.07
N TRP A 316 -12.91 -12.75 21.78
CA TRP A 316 -11.96 -11.73 21.30
C TRP A 316 -11.22 -12.19 20.04
N ALA A 317 -10.76 -13.44 20.00
CA ALA A 317 -10.13 -14.04 18.82
C ALA A 317 -11.05 -14.06 17.58
N SER A 318 -12.38 -14.05 17.79
CA SER A 318 -13.39 -14.02 16.74
C SER A 318 -13.75 -12.61 16.27
N SER A 319 -13.13 -11.57 16.83
CA SER A 319 -13.33 -10.18 16.41
C SER A 319 -13.08 -10.01 14.89
N PRO A 320 -13.85 -9.19 14.18
CA PRO A 320 -13.56 -8.87 12.78
C PRO A 320 -12.28 -8.03 12.61
N TYR A 321 -11.74 -7.48 13.70
CA TYR A 321 -10.52 -6.66 13.70
C TYR A 321 -9.42 -7.36 14.49
N GLN A 322 -8.18 -7.35 13.99
CA GLN A 322 -7.15 -8.33 14.39
C GLN A 322 -5.72 -7.75 14.44
N HIS A 323 -5.53 -6.54 15.00
CA HIS A 323 -4.25 -5.80 14.99
C HIS A 323 -3.05 -6.56 15.63
N ARG A 324 -2.73 -6.34 16.92
CA ARG A 324 -1.71 -7.13 17.64
C ARG A 324 -2.34 -8.24 18.50
N LEU A 325 -3.67 -8.25 18.57
CA LEU A 325 -4.44 -9.23 19.33
C LEU A 325 -4.05 -10.69 19.03
N PRO A 326 -3.84 -11.13 17.76
CA PRO A 326 -3.46 -12.51 17.49
C PRO A 326 -2.13 -12.93 18.14
N GLU A 327 -1.12 -12.06 18.10
CA GLU A 327 0.21 -12.32 18.69
C GLU A 327 0.09 -12.48 20.22
N LYS A 328 -0.65 -11.57 20.87
CA LYS A 328 -0.90 -11.62 22.31
C LYS A 328 -1.70 -12.85 22.73
N LEU A 329 -2.70 -13.25 21.94
CA LEU A 329 -3.44 -14.49 22.17
C LEU A 329 -2.56 -15.74 21.97
N GLY A 330 -1.63 -15.71 21.01
CA GLY A 330 -0.59 -16.73 20.86
C GLY A 330 0.32 -16.82 22.09
N ALA A 331 0.71 -15.68 22.66
CA ALA A 331 1.47 -15.65 23.92
C ALA A 331 0.64 -16.20 25.10
N LEU A 332 -0.65 -15.89 25.17
CA LEU A 332 -1.55 -16.41 26.21
C LEU A 332 -1.68 -17.94 26.13
N LEU A 333 -1.74 -18.48 24.91
CA LEU A 333 -1.72 -19.91 24.68
C LEU A 333 -0.44 -20.58 25.19
N ILE A 334 0.73 -19.95 25.01
CA ILE A 334 1.99 -20.44 25.60
C ILE A 334 1.94 -20.37 27.12
N HIS A 335 1.47 -19.26 27.68
CA HIS A 335 1.35 -19.06 29.12
C HIS A 335 0.48 -20.14 29.79
N LEU A 336 -0.70 -20.41 29.22
CA LEU A 336 -1.60 -21.45 29.69
C LEU A 336 -0.97 -22.85 29.61
N SER A 337 -0.34 -23.17 28.47
CA SER A 337 0.26 -24.49 28.26
C SER A 337 1.46 -24.76 29.19
N ASN A 338 2.31 -23.76 29.44
CA ASN A 338 3.41 -23.85 30.41
C ASN A 338 2.90 -23.98 31.85
N GLY A 339 1.75 -23.36 32.17
CA GLY A 339 1.07 -23.49 33.46
C GLY A 339 0.21 -24.75 33.62
N GLY A 340 0.35 -25.74 32.73
CA GLY A 340 -0.38 -27.01 32.82
C GLY A 340 -1.86 -26.94 32.42
N LYS A 341 -2.33 -25.83 31.86
CA LYS A 341 -3.70 -25.63 31.35
C LYS A 341 -3.78 -25.93 29.85
N VAL A 342 -3.36 -27.14 29.49
CA VAL A 342 -3.19 -27.57 28.09
C VAL A 342 -4.53 -27.64 27.36
N ASP A 343 -5.58 -28.16 27.99
CA ASP A 343 -6.91 -28.28 27.37
C ASP A 343 -7.48 -26.91 26.98
N GLN A 344 -7.39 -25.94 27.89
CA GLN A 344 -7.81 -24.56 27.63
C GLN A 344 -6.96 -23.89 26.54
N ALA A 345 -5.66 -24.18 26.51
CA ALA A 345 -4.77 -23.67 25.47
C ALA A 345 -5.14 -24.25 24.08
N ILE A 346 -5.50 -25.54 24.00
CA ILE A 346 -5.98 -26.18 22.76
C ILE A 346 -7.29 -25.55 22.28
N GLU A 347 -8.24 -25.28 23.18
CA GLU A 347 -9.50 -24.61 22.82
C GLU A 347 -9.25 -23.22 22.22
N LEU A 348 -8.37 -22.43 22.83
CA LEU A 348 -7.99 -21.12 22.30
C LEU A 348 -7.28 -21.23 20.95
N ALA A 349 -6.35 -22.18 20.81
CA ALA A 349 -5.59 -22.45 19.59
C ALA A 349 -6.52 -22.71 18.40
N ARG A 350 -7.56 -23.52 18.62
CA ARG A 350 -8.52 -23.92 17.59
C ARG A 350 -9.29 -22.73 17.04
N VAL A 351 -9.70 -21.81 17.90
CA VAL A 351 -10.38 -20.58 17.46
C VAL A 351 -9.39 -19.63 16.80
N LEU A 352 -8.24 -19.38 17.42
CA LEU A 352 -7.25 -18.43 16.91
C LEU A 352 -6.76 -18.80 15.50
N LEU A 353 -6.43 -20.07 15.27
CA LEU A 353 -5.80 -20.53 14.02
C LEU A 353 -6.79 -21.04 12.97
N GLU A 354 -8.09 -20.81 13.16
CA GLU A 354 -9.15 -21.31 12.29
C GLU A 354 -9.00 -20.85 10.83
N ILE A 355 -9.35 -21.75 9.91
CA ILE A 355 -9.39 -21.48 8.47
C ILE A 355 -10.84 -21.27 8.04
N LEU A 356 -11.10 -20.12 7.41
CA LEU A 356 -12.41 -19.64 6.99
C LEU A 356 -12.62 -19.81 5.46
N PRO A 357 -13.87 -19.95 5.00
CA PRO A 357 -14.19 -19.99 3.58
C PRO A 357 -13.87 -18.66 2.87
N ASP A 358 -13.66 -18.72 1.56
CA ASP A 358 -13.48 -17.52 0.74
C ASP A 358 -14.80 -16.73 0.66
N PRO A 359 -14.86 -15.47 1.14
CA PRO A 359 -16.09 -14.67 1.12
C PRO A 359 -16.58 -14.35 -0.30
N ARG A 360 -15.72 -14.46 -1.33
CA ARG A 360 -16.12 -14.30 -2.74
C ARG A 360 -17.04 -15.43 -3.23
N PHE A 361 -17.07 -16.55 -2.52
CA PHE A 361 -17.77 -17.77 -2.89
C PHE A 361 -18.76 -18.18 -1.80
N ASP A 362 -19.75 -17.32 -1.53
CA ASP A 362 -20.84 -17.53 -0.55
C ASP A 362 -21.89 -18.57 -1.00
N GLY A 363 -21.66 -19.25 -2.12
CA GLY A 363 -22.56 -20.25 -2.69
C GLY A 363 -23.60 -19.70 -3.67
N THR A 364 -23.71 -18.37 -3.84
CA THR A 364 -24.70 -17.72 -4.72
C THR A 364 -24.16 -17.36 -6.11
N SER A 365 -22.85 -17.45 -6.33
CA SER A 365 -22.17 -17.02 -7.57
C SER A 365 -22.53 -17.88 -8.80
N ARG A 366 -22.87 -17.22 -9.92
CA ARG A 366 -23.22 -17.83 -11.21
C ARG A 366 -22.11 -18.77 -11.71
N ARG A 367 -22.49 -19.84 -12.42
CA ARG A 367 -21.58 -20.90 -12.89
C ARG A 367 -20.49 -20.41 -13.85
N GLU A 368 -20.68 -19.29 -14.53
CA GLU A 368 -19.79 -18.79 -15.59
C GLU A 368 -18.50 -18.12 -15.07
N ASP A 369 -18.49 -17.57 -13.85
CA ASP A 369 -17.30 -16.94 -13.24
C ASP A 369 -16.29 -17.95 -12.65
N ARG A 370 -16.63 -19.25 -12.63
CA ARG A 370 -15.83 -20.30 -11.97
C ARG A 370 -14.66 -20.82 -12.80
N TYR A 371 -14.56 -20.45 -14.08
CA TYR A 371 -13.50 -20.96 -14.96
C TYR A 371 -12.15 -20.27 -14.74
N TYR A 372 -12.13 -19.07 -14.13
CA TYR A 372 -10.90 -18.30 -13.92
C TYR A 372 -10.54 -18.06 -12.45
N ASN A 373 -11.47 -18.20 -11.49
CA ASN A 373 -11.23 -17.95 -10.07
C ASN A 373 -11.69 -19.15 -9.22
N SER A 374 -10.76 -19.82 -8.53
CA SER A 374 -11.08 -20.86 -7.55
C SER A 374 -11.13 -20.28 -6.13
N PRO A 375 -11.90 -20.86 -5.19
CA PRO A 375 -11.95 -20.38 -3.81
C PRO A 375 -10.59 -20.44 -3.12
N GLU A 376 -10.21 -19.36 -2.44
CA GLU A 376 -9.00 -19.29 -1.63
C GLU A 376 -9.39 -19.22 -0.14
N PRO A 377 -9.13 -20.29 0.65
CA PRO A 377 -9.43 -20.27 2.08
C PRO A 377 -8.63 -19.16 2.76
N LYS A 378 -9.26 -18.48 3.71
CA LYS A 378 -8.67 -17.37 4.44
C LYS A 378 -8.37 -17.76 5.88
N THR A 379 -7.26 -17.28 6.41
CA THR A 379 -6.95 -17.29 7.84
C THR A 379 -7.79 -16.22 8.55
N ARG A 380 -8.02 -16.34 9.86
CA ARG A 380 -8.79 -15.34 10.64
C ARG A 380 -8.22 -13.92 10.60
N PHE A 381 -6.92 -13.82 10.48
CA PHE A 381 -6.16 -12.57 10.39
C PHE A 381 -5.16 -12.66 9.24
N GLU A 382 -4.34 -11.65 9.07
CA GLU A 382 -3.40 -11.53 7.95
C GLU A 382 -2.42 -12.74 7.90
N ILE A 383 -2.08 -13.18 6.68
CA ILE A 383 -1.45 -14.48 6.45
C ILE A 383 0.02 -14.52 6.88
N TRP A 384 0.73 -13.40 6.75
CA TRP A 384 2.08 -13.28 7.27
C TRP A 384 2.09 -13.37 8.80
N LEU A 385 1.17 -12.69 9.49
CA LEU A 385 1.05 -12.83 10.96
C LEU A 385 0.69 -14.27 11.38
N TYR A 386 -0.13 -14.97 10.59
CA TYR A 386 -0.44 -16.39 10.80
C TYR A 386 0.80 -17.27 10.69
N GLU A 387 1.61 -17.03 9.66
CA GLU A 387 2.91 -17.70 9.48
C GLU A 387 3.87 -17.41 10.65
N GLU A 388 3.95 -16.16 11.10
CA GLU A 388 4.81 -15.75 12.21
C GLU A 388 4.42 -16.40 13.53
N ILE A 389 3.12 -16.50 13.85
CA ILE A 389 2.64 -17.21 15.05
C ILE A 389 3.00 -18.70 14.97
N LEU A 390 2.82 -19.33 13.80
CA LEU A 390 3.16 -20.74 13.60
C LEU A 390 4.67 -21.00 13.67
N LYS A 391 5.50 -20.08 13.18
CA LYS A 391 6.97 -20.22 13.22
C LYS A 391 7.55 -19.95 14.61
N LYS A 392 7.13 -18.85 15.26
CA LYS A 392 7.77 -18.37 16.49
C LYS A 392 7.12 -18.91 17.76
N LEU A 393 5.79 -18.94 17.82
CA LEU A 393 5.06 -19.22 19.05
C LEU A 393 4.60 -20.68 19.16
N TYR A 394 4.11 -21.25 18.06
CA TYR A 394 3.55 -22.59 18.05
C TYR A 394 4.53 -23.71 18.45
N PRO A 395 5.85 -23.66 18.17
CA PRO A 395 6.78 -24.69 18.65
C PRO A 395 6.83 -24.80 20.17
N HIS A 396 6.63 -23.69 20.91
CA HIS A 396 6.53 -23.74 22.36
C HIS A 396 5.28 -24.47 22.82
N PHE A 397 4.15 -24.24 22.15
CA PHE A 397 2.91 -24.95 22.39
C PHE A 397 3.02 -26.45 22.09
N VAL A 398 3.68 -26.83 20.99
CA VAL A 398 3.93 -28.24 20.64
C VAL A 398 4.71 -28.96 21.74
N ARG A 399 5.69 -28.32 22.39
CA ARG A 399 6.45 -28.94 23.50
C ARG A 399 5.58 -29.25 24.72
N ALA A 400 4.61 -28.39 25.01
CA ALA A 400 3.71 -28.54 26.15
C ALA A 400 2.55 -29.49 25.83
N ALA A 401 1.84 -29.26 24.73
CA ALA A 401 0.63 -29.99 24.34
C ALA A 401 0.90 -31.31 23.58
N ARG A 402 2.10 -31.51 23.02
CA ARG A 402 2.54 -32.73 22.32
C ARG A 402 1.63 -33.11 21.13
N ILE A 403 1.15 -34.36 21.10
CA ILE A 403 0.34 -34.94 20.02
C ILE A 403 -0.91 -34.10 19.71
N PRO A 404 -1.73 -33.67 20.69
CA PRO A 404 -2.86 -32.78 20.43
C PRO A 404 -2.56 -31.52 19.61
N ALA A 405 -1.38 -30.91 19.76
CA ALA A 405 -0.99 -29.75 18.95
C ALA A 405 -0.70 -30.15 17.49
N LEU A 406 -0.03 -31.28 17.28
CA LEU A 406 0.21 -31.80 15.94
C LEU A 406 -1.11 -32.15 15.23
N GLU A 407 -2.06 -32.78 15.95
CA GLU A 407 -3.38 -33.13 15.42
C GLU A 407 -4.17 -31.88 15.01
N LEU A 408 -4.13 -30.82 15.82
CA LEU A 408 -4.77 -29.55 15.48
C LEU A 408 -4.23 -28.97 14.16
N LEU A 409 -2.91 -28.96 13.94
CA LEU A 409 -2.35 -28.49 12.67
C LEU A 409 -2.81 -29.34 11.48
N CYS A 410 -2.91 -30.66 11.68
CA CYS A 410 -3.39 -31.57 10.64
C CYS A 410 -4.86 -31.29 10.29
N ASP A 411 -5.72 -31.08 11.29
CA ASP A 411 -7.13 -30.74 11.10
C ASP A 411 -7.32 -29.41 10.37
N LEU A 412 -6.48 -28.40 10.67
CA LEU A 412 -6.47 -27.12 9.97
C LEU A 412 -6.06 -27.27 8.50
N LEU A 413 -5.07 -28.12 8.19
CA LEU A 413 -4.65 -28.39 6.81
C LEU A 413 -5.75 -29.10 6.02
N GLU A 414 -6.42 -30.08 6.63
CA GLU A 414 -7.58 -30.75 6.01
C GLU A 414 -8.69 -29.76 5.68
N THR A 415 -8.99 -28.85 6.61
CA THR A 415 -9.98 -27.79 6.44
C THR A 415 -9.59 -26.84 5.30
N ALA A 416 -8.33 -26.40 5.25
CA ALA A 416 -7.83 -25.54 4.18
C ALA A 416 -7.91 -26.19 2.79
N ILE A 417 -7.55 -27.48 2.69
CA ILE A 417 -7.65 -28.22 1.43
C ILE A 417 -9.12 -28.36 1.01
N CYS A 418 -10.00 -28.74 1.93
CA CYS A 418 -11.43 -28.90 1.69
C CYS A 418 -12.09 -27.61 1.19
N LEU A 419 -11.76 -26.47 1.79
CA LEU A 419 -12.31 -25.17 1.42
C LEU A 419 -11.78 -24.65 0.08
N SER A 420 -10.58 -25.03 -0.34
CA SER A 420 -9.95 -24.48 -1.55
C SER A 420 -10.58 -24.94 -2.88
N ARG A 421 -11.17 -26.14 -2.96
CA ARG A 421 -11.81 -26.73 -4.16
C ARG A 421 -11.03 -26.72 -5.50
N LYS A 422 -9.87 -26.05 -5.59
CA LYS A 422 -8.98 -25.87 -6.76
C LYS A 422 -8.11 -27.08 -7.03
N ASN A 423 -7.66 -27.74 -5.96
CA ASN A 423 -6.70 -28.83 -6.01
C ASN A 423 -7.29 -29.98 -5.20
N THR A 424 -7.50 -31.14 -5.84
CA THR A 424 -7.63 -32.38 -5.07
C THR A 424 -6.27 -32.64 -4.41
N ASP A 425 -6.28 -33.11 -3.17
CA ASP A 425 -5.04 -33.49 -2.47
C ASP A 425 -4.22 -34.53 -3.25
N GLU A 426 -4.86 -35.28 -4.16
CA GLU A 426 -4.19 -36.16 -5.13
C GLU A 426 -3.07 -35.48 -5.93
N HIS A 427 -3.05 -34.14 -5.97
CA HIS A 427 -2.06 -33.31 -6.64
C HIS A 427 -1.24 -32.42 -5.68
N SER A 428 -1.03 -32.83 -4.42
CA SER A 428 -0.21 -32.05 -3.47
C SER A 428 1.20 -31.73 -3.95
N HIS A 429 1.80 -32.60 -4.77
CA HIS A 429 3.10 -32.39 -5.42
C HIS A 429 3.14 -31.20 -6.39
N ILE A 430 1.99 -30.74 -6.91
CA ILE A 430 1.94 -29.60 -7.84
C ILE A 430 2.11 -28.27 -7.09
N TRP A 431 1.38 -28.10 -5.98
CA TRP A 431 1.37 -26.85 -5.20
C TRP A 431 2.34 -26.85 -4.02
N ARG A 432 2.77 -28.03 -3.55
CA ARG A 432 3.86 -28.23 -2.58
C ARG A 432 4.85 -29.25 -3.14
N ARG A 433 5.83 -28.77 -3.91
CA ARG A 433 6.75 -29.64 -4.67
C ARG A 433 7.61 -30.55 -3.79
N SER A 434 8.14 -30.01 -2.68
CA SER A 434 8.89 -30.75 -1.67
C SER A 434 8.32 -30.46 -0.28
N ILE A 435 8.42 -31.43 0.63
CA ILE A 435 8.18 -31.18 2.05
C ILE A 435 9.30 -30.30 2.67
N GLU A 436 10.52 -30.36 2.14
CA GLU A 436 11.64 -29.48 2.56
C GLU A 436 11.38 -28.01 2.19
N GLU A 437 12.10 -27.09 2.86
CA GLU A 437 11.98 -25.66 2.59
C GLU A 437 12.48 -25.30 1.19
N HIS A 438 11.74 -24.42 0.50
CA HIS A 438 12.10 -23.91 -0.81
C HIS A 438 11.86 -22.39 -0.87
N PRO A 439 12.81 -21.57 -1.38
CA PRO A 439 12.72 -20.10 -1.37
C PRO A 439 11.60 -19.46 -2.21
N HIS A 440 10.72 -20.25 -2.84
CA HIS A 440 9.81 -19.78 -3.90
C HIS A 440 8.35 -20.24 -3.71
N TYR A 441 7.95 -20.60 -2.49
CA TYR A 441 6.53 -20.89 -2.22
C TYR A 441 5.77 -19.60 -1.92
N TYR A 442 4.61 -19.44 -2.56
CA TYR A 442 3.64 -18.42 -2.20
C TYR A 442 3.23 -18.63 -0.73
N SER A 443 3.16 -17.55 0.06
CA SER A 443 2.69 -17.58 1.45
C SER A 443 1.17 -17.77 1.48
N ASP A 444 0.73 -19.01 1.22
CA ASP A 444 -0.65 -19.46 1.34
C ASP A 444 -0.84 -20.38 2.55
N ALA A 445 -2.08 -20.48 3.06
CA ALA A 445 -2.37 -21.18 4.31
C ALA A 445 -1.97 -22.67 4.26
N LYS A 446 -2.10 -23.32 3.10
CA LYS A 446 -1.76 -24.75 2.95
C LYS A 446 -0.25 -24.95 3.03
N ASN A 447 0.52 -24.12 2.34
CA ASN A 447 1.98 -24.18 2.35
C ASN A 447 2.54 -23.90 3.73
N ILE A 448 2.00 -22.92 4.45
CA ILE A 448 2.39 -22.60 5.83
C ILE A 448 2.09 -23.78 6.76
N LEU A 449 0.88 -24.35 6.70
CA LEU A 449 0.47 -25.47 7.56
C LEU A 449 1.29 -26.74 7.31
N VAL A 450 1.66 -27.05 6.05
CA VAL A 450 2.55 -28.18 5.75
C VAL A 450 3.92 -28.00 6.42
N THR A 451 4.49 -26.79 6.35
CA THR A 451 5.75 -26.45 7.05
C THR A 451 5.59 -26.64 8.55
N ALA A 452 4.51 -26.10 9.15
CA ALA A 452 4.26 -26.19 10.58
C ALA A 452 4.09 -27.65 11.06
N ILE A 453 3.37 -28.50 10.30
CA ILE A 453 3.20 -29.94 10.63
C ILE A 453 4.53 -30.67 10.56
N ARG A 454 5.32 -30.45 9.51
CA ARG A 454 6.66 -31.03 9.36
C ARG A 454 7.54 -30.67 10.55
N ASP A 455 7.62 -29.38 10.88
CA ASP A 455 8.51 -28.90 11.93
C ASP A 455 8.05 -29.36 13.31
N ALA A 456 6.74 -29.38 13.58
CA ALA A 456 6.17 -29.94 14.80
C ALA A 456 6.48 -31.44 14.95
N ALA A 457 6.31 -32.22 13.88
CA ALA A 457 6.64 -33.65 13.87
C ALA A 457 8.13 -33.90 14.13
N LEU A 458 9.02 -33.19 13.44
CA LEU A 458 10.47 -33.27 13.66
C LEU A 458 10.84 -32.88 15.10
N LEU A 459 10.25 -31.81 15.63
CA LEU A 459 10.49 -31.32 16.99
C LEU A 459 10.12 -32.38 18.05
N LEU A 460 8.93 -32.96 17.94
CA LEU A 460 8.45 -33.96 18.91
C LEU A 460 9.35 -35.20 18.97
N VAL A 461 9.88 -35.64 17.84
CA VAL A 461 10.82 -36.78 17.79
C VAL A 461 12.19 -36.38 18.35
N ARG A 462 12.76 -35.25 17.90
CA ARG A 462 14.11 -34.80 18.35
C ARG A 462 14.18 -34.60 19.86
N GLU A 463 13.11 -34.07 20.46
CA GLU A 463 13.04 -33.82 21.89
C GLU A 463 12.51 -35.02 22.71
N ASN A 464 12.38 -36.21 22.10
CA ASN A 464 11.84 -37.43 22.72
C ASN A 464 10.47 -37.24 23.40
N LYS A 465 9.61 -36.40 22.81
CA LYS A 465 8.25 -36.10 23.29
C LYS A 465 7.20 -37.01 22.69
N ALA A 466 7.49 -37.63 21.54
CA ALA A 466 6.68 -38.68 20.91
C ALA A 466 7.58 -39.63 20.11
N ASN A 467 7.11 -40.87 19.90
CA ASN A 467 7.83 -41.84 19.08
C ASN A 467 7.56 -41.58 17.58
N VAL A 468 8.55 -41.77 16.71
CA VAL A 468 8.39 -41.73 15.24
C VAL A 468 7.21 -42.59 14.80
N LYS A 469 7.05 -43.80 15.35
CA LYS A 469 5.95 -44.72 15.02
C LYS A 469 4.57 -44.14 15.33
N GLU A 470 4.45 -43.40 16.43
CA GLU A 470 3.20 -42.76 16.84
C GLU A 470 2.82 -41.64 15.87
N ILE A 471 3.78 -40.77 15.52
CA ILE A 471 3.56 -39.67 14.58
C ILE A 471 3.25 -40.18 13.18
N VAL A 472 3.98 -41.19 12.71
CA VAL A 472 3.74 -41.81 11.41
C VAL A 472 2.34 -42.40 11.34
N ASN A 473 1.87 -43.10 12.38
CA ASN A 473 0.50 -43.62 12.43
C ASN A 473 -0.56 -42.50 12.36
N ILE A 474 -0.35 -41.38 13.06
CA ILE A 474 -1.27 -40.23 13.01
C ILE A 474 -1.36 -39.66 11.59
N LEU A 475 -0.22 -39.51 10.92
CA LEU A 475 -0.16 -38.97 9.55
C LEU A 475 -0.74 -39.96 8.52
N GLU A 476 -0.47 -41.26 8.66
CA GLU A 476 -0.93 -42.29 7.71
C GLU A 476 -2.41 -42.64 7.84
N ASN A 477 -3.00 -42.46 9.02
CA ASN A 477 -4.44 -42.63 9.23
C ASN A 477 -5.28 -41.56 8.53
N ARG A 478 -4.66 -40.47 8.05
CA ARG A 478 -5.33 -39.41 7.31
C ARG A 478 -5.34 -39.74 5.82
N SER A 479 -6.47 -39.46 5.16
CA SER A 479 -6.71 -39.88 3.77
C SER A 479 -5.87 -39.12 2.74
N LEU A 480 -5.39 -37.93 3.10
CA LEU A 480 -4.69 -37.01 2.20
C LEU A 480 -3.21 -37.41 1.96
N TRP A 481 -2.78 -37.45 0.70
CA TRP A 481 -1.44 -37.73 0.21
C TRP A 481 -0.37 -36.83 0.83
N VAL A 482 -0.68 -35.56 1.10
CA VAL A 482 0.30 -34.67 1.74
C VAL A 482 0.79 -35.20 3.10
N PHE A 483 -0.07 -35.86 3.89
CA PHE A 483 0.36 -36.45 5.17
C PHE A 483 1.26 -37.66 4.97
N LYS A 484 0.98 -38.50 3.96
CA LYS A 484 1.86 -39.62 3.59
C LYS A 484 3.26 -39.13 3.20
N ARG A 485 3.33 -38.01 2.47
CA ARG A 485 4.61 -37.37 2.10
C ARG A 485 5.38 -36.88 3.32
N ILE A 486 4.70 -36.25 4.28
CA ILE A 486 5.32 -35.82 5.55
C ILE A 486 5.79 -37.04 6.36
N ALA A 487 5.03 -38.14 6.40
CA ALA A 487 5.43 -39.37 7.08
C ALA A 487 6.70 -39.99 6.47
N VAL A 488 6.78 -40.08 5.14
CA VAL A 488 7.97 -40.55 4.42
C VAL A 488 9.18 -39.63 4.68
N HIS A 489 8.96 -38.31 4.65
CA HIS A 489 9.99 -37.32 4.97
C HIS A 489 10.50 -37.45 6.43
N LEU A 490 9.61 -37.76 7.37
CA LEU A 490 9.96 -38.00 8.77
C LEU A 490 10.81 -39.26 8.95
N LEU A 491 10.42 -40.37 8.30
CA LEU A 491 11.18 -41.63 8.33
C LEU A 491 12.58 -41.48 7.74
N HIS A 492 12.72 -40.67 6.68
CA HIS A 492 14.02 -40.35 6.09
C HIS A 492 14.95 -39.61 7.07
N HIS A 493 14.41 -38.73 7.94
CA HIS A 493 15.21 -38.02 8.94
C HIS A 493 15.56 -38.86 10.18
N PHE A 494 14.84 -39.94 10.44
CA PHE A 494 15.06 -40.80 11.62
C PHE A 494 15.17 -42.29 11.26
N PRO A 495 16.16 -42.69 10.44
CA PRO A 495 16.19 -44.02 9.84
C PRO A 495 16.35 -45.15 10.86
N ASN A 496 17.02 -44.87 11.99
CA ASN A 496 17.27 -45.85 13.05
C ASN A 496 16.12 -45.98 14.05
N ALA A 497 15.18 -45.03 14.06
CA ALA A 497 14.12 -44.98 15.07
C ALA A 497 12.95 -45.92 14.76
N ALA A 498 12.74 -46.25 13.48
CA ALA A 498 11.64 -47.14 13.05
C ALA A 498 11.99 -47.92 11.76
N PRO A 499 12.96 -48.86 11.81
CA PRO A 499 13.40 -49.61 10.63
C PRO A 499 12.26 -50.44 10.00
N ASP A 500 11.37 -51.01 10.82
CA ASP A 500 10.21 -51.77 10.34
C ASP A 500 9.25 -50.92 9.50
N LEU A 501 9.06 -49.64 9.87
CA LEU A 501 8.20 -48.72 9.11
C LEU A 501 8.85 -48.31 7.78
N ILE A 502 10.18 -48.17 7.73
CA ILE A 502 10.91 -47.91 6.48
C ILE A 502 10.76 -49.10 5.55
N ILE A 503 10.91 -50.33 6.05
CA ILE A 503 10.67 -51.55 5.27
C ILE A 503 9.22 -51.56 4.74
N SER A 504 8.24 -51.27 5.60
CA SER A 504 6.83 -51.21 5.23
C SER A 504 6.57 -50.17 4.12
N GLN A 505 7.13 -48.96 4.24
CA GLN A 505 6.95 -47.90 3.23
C GLN A 505 7.68 -48.18 1.93
N LEU A 506 8.95 -48.61 1.98
CA LEU A 506 9.72 -48.95 0.78
C LEU A 506 9.11 -50.12 0.00
N THR A 507 8.43 -51.04 0.70
CA THR A 507 7.73 -52.18 0.11
C THR A 507 6.21 -51.96 -0.03
N ASN A 508 5.78 -50.69 -0.02
CA ASN A 508 4.43 -50.26 -0.36
C ASN A 508 4.30 -50.01 -1.87
N ARG A 509 3.57 -50.89 -2.56
CA ARG A 509 3.40 -50.84 -4.02
C ARG A 509 2.75 -49.53 -4.49
N THR A 510 1.84 -48.95 -3.70
CA THR A 510 1.15 -47.70 -4.05
C THR A 510 2.10 -46.51 -4.09
N LEU A 511 3.07 -46.43 -3.17
CA LEU A 511 4.09 -45.38 -3.20
C LEU A 511 5.07 -45.58 -4.36
N PHE A 512 5.52 -46.83 -4.56
CA PHE A 512 6.43 -47.19 -5.65
C PHE A 512 5.88 -46.85 -7.04
N ASP A 513 4.60 -47.14 -7.29
CA ASP A 513 3.96 -46.88 -8.60
C ASP A 513 3.61 -45.39 -8.82
N ASN A 514 3.59 -44.56 -7.77
CA ASN A 514 3.19 -43.14 -7.85
C ASN A 514 4.30 -42.19 -7.36
N PRO A 515 5.52 -42.25 -7.93
CA PRO A 515 6.66 -41.45 -7.48
C PRO A 515 6.43 -39.94 -7.65
N SER A 516 5.63 -39.53 -8.65
CA SER A 516 5.27 -38.12 -8.84
C SER A 516 4.39 -37.57 -7.72
N LYS A 517 3.58 -38.42 -7.07
CA LYS A 517 2.73 -38.01 -5.94
C LYS A 517 3.51 -37.93 -4.62
N CYS A 518 4.63 -38.64 -4.51
CA CYS A 518 5.49 -38.60 -3.33
C CYS A 518 6.97 -38.65 -3.74
N PRO A 519 7.55 -37.50 -4.18
CA PRO A 519 8.97 -37.41 -4.50
C PRO A 519 9.87 -37.84 -3.34
N GLU A 520 9.40 -37.64 -2.10
CA GLU A 520 10.10 -38.02 -0.87
C GLU A 520 10.35 -39.53 -0.77
N TYR A 521 9.50 -40.37 -1.38
CA TYR A 521 9.69 -41.83 -1.43
C TYR A 521 10.95 -42.22 -2.20
N VAL A 522 11.21 -41.56 -3.34
CA VAL A 522 12.36 -41.87 -4.19
C VAL A 522 13.66 -41.63 -3.42
N ARG A 523 13.73 -40.54 -2.65
CA ARG A 523 14.89 -40.22 -1.80
C ARG A 523 15.07 -41.23 -0.68
N LEU A 524 13.98 -41.61 0.01
CA LEU A 524 14.05 -42.65 1.05
C LEU A 524 14.54 -43.98 0.45
N LEU A 525 14.06 -44.35 -0.73
CA LEU A 525 14.45 -45.57 -1.42
C LEU A 525 15.93 -45.56 -1.82
N SER A 526 16.40 -44.45 -2.42
CA SER A 526 17.79 -44.35 -2.89
C SER A 526 18.82 -44.51 -1.77
N GLU A 527 18.51 -44.01 -0.58
CA GLU A 527 19.45 -44.03 0.56
C GLU A 527 19.34 -45.29 1.42
N HIS A 528 18.16 -45.91 1.51
CA HIS A 528 17.92 -47.04 2.42
C HIS A 528 17.75 -48.40 1.74
N PHE A 529 17.68 -48.48 0.41
CA PHE A 529 17.59 -49.77 -0.30
C PHE A 529 18.71 -50.74 0.10
N GLY A 530 19.95 -50.24 0.23
CA GLY A 530 21.12 -51.01 0.64
C GLY A 530 21.08 -51.53 2.09
N ASN A 531 20.12 -51.08 2.90
CA ASN A 531 19.92 -51.51 4.29
C ASN A 531 18.73 -52.47 4.45
N LEU A 532 17.92 -52.68 3.40
CA LEU A 532 16.79 -53.60 3.44
C LEU A 532 17.22 -55.07 3.58
N PRO A 533 16.42 -55.96 4.19
CA PRO A 533 16.64 -57.41 4.10
C PRO A 533 16.66 -57.88 2.63
N LEU A 534 17.44 -58.92 2.33
CA LEU A 534 17.60 -59.45 0.96
C LEU A 534 16.27 -59.80 0.29
N GLU A 535 15.34 -60.39 1.03
CA GLU A 535 13.98 -60.72 0.55
C GLU A 535 13.21 -59.48 0.08
N GLN A 536 13.32 -58.36 0.82
CA GLN A 536 12.62 -57.12 0.48
C GLN A 536 13.30 -56.36 -0.67
N ARG A 537 14.63 -56.47 -0.80
CA ARG A 537 15.34 -55.97 -1.99
C ARG A 537 14.89 -56.72 -3.23
N GLN A 538 14.82 -58.06 -3.14
CA GLN A 538 14.37 -58.89 -4.25
C GLN A 538 12.94 -58.54 -4.66
N LYS A 539 12.04 -58.32 -3.69
CA LYS A 539 10.66 -57.87 -3.97
C LYS A 539 10.60 -56.59 -4.82
N ILE A 540 11.45 -55.61 -4.55
CA ILE A 540 11.51 -54.36 -5.33
C ILE A 540 12.14 -54.60 -6.70
N LEU A 541 13.17 -55.44 -6.80
CA LEU A 541 13.78 -55.80 -8.08
C LEU A 541 12.80 -56.59 -8.97
N ASP A 542 12.01 -57.50 -8.40
CA ASP A 542 10.95 -58.24 -9.10
C ASP A 542 9.87 -57.29 -9.63
N TRP A 543 9.54 -56.24 -8.89
CA TRP A 543 8.66 -55.18 -9.35
C TRP A 543 9.21 -54.42 -10.55
N ILE A 544 10.52 -54.17 -10.56
CA ILE A 544 11.20 -53.53 -11.68
C ILE A 544 11.23 -54.48 -12.89
N GLU A 545 11.54 -55.77 -12.70
CA GLU A 545 11.54 -56.79 -13.75
C GLU A 545 10.18 -56.92 -14.42
N THR A 546 9.11 -56.94 -13.61
CA THR A 546 7.72 -57.04 -14.10
C THR A 546 7.36 -55.88 -15.01
N GLY A 547 7.94 -54.70 -14.77
CA GLY A 547 7.72 -53.48 -15.56
C GLY A 547 6.42 -52.73 -15.18
N PRO A 548 6.11 -51.63 -15.90
CA PRO A 548 4.92 -50.82 -15.64
C PRO A 548 3.63 -51.52 -16.10
N ASP A 549 2.47 -50.98 -15.67
CA ASP A 549 1.18 -51.36 -16.24
C ASP A 549 1.07 -50.87 -17.69
N VAL A 550 1.44 -51.77 -18.62
CA VAL A 550 1.43 -51.54 -20.06
C VAL A 550 0.02 -51.32 -20.60
N GLN A 551 -1.01 -51.96 -20.02
CA GLN A 551 -2.40 -51.80 -20.50
C GLN A 551 -2.92 -50.41 -20.16
N LEU A 552 -2.58 -49.89 -18.98
CA LEU A 552 -2.90 -48.53 -18.59
C LEU A 552 -2.18 -47.50 -19.49
N TYR A 553 -0.92 -47.76 -19.84
CA TYR A 553 -0.17 -46.92 -20.80
C TYR A 553 -0.82 -46.89 -22.18
N ILE A 554 -1.16 -48.07 -22.75
CA ILE A 554 -1.84 -48.18 -24.04
C ILE A 554 -3.15 -47.38 -24.02
N LYS A 555 -3.98 -47.60 -23.00
CA LYS A 555 -5.26 -46.92 -22.84
C LYS A 555 -5.11 -45.39 -22.75
N ARG A 556 -4.15 -44.89 -21.96
CA ARG A 556 -3.89 -43.44 -21.83
C ARG A 556 -3.37 -42.83 -23.12
N ARG A 557 -2.47 -43.53 -23.85
CA ARG A 557 -1.97 -43.07 -25.14
C ARG A 557 -3.08 -43.03 -26.19
N GLU A 558 -3.90 -44.08 -26.30
CA GLU A 558 -5.07 -44.10 -27.19
C GLU A 558 -6.04 -42.95 -26.90
N GLN A 559 -6.32 -42.65 -25.62
CA GLN A 559 -7.19 -41.56 -25.22
C GLN A 559 -6.61 -40.18 -25.54
N ASN A 560 -5.30 -39.97 -25.34
CA ASN A 560 -4.67 -38.66 -25.50
C ASN A 560 -4.27 -38.34 -26.95
N THR A 561 -3.91 -39.36 -27.75
CA THR A 561 -3.39 -39.17 -29.12
C THR A 561 -4.27 -39.78 -30.20
N GLY A 562 -5.33 -40.51 -29.83
CA GLY A 562 -6.24 -41.19 -30.75
C GLY A 562 -5.65 -42.42 -31.45
N LYS A 563 -4.41 -42.82 -31.12
CA LYS A 563 -3.69 -43.92 -31.77
C LYS A 563 -3.16 -44.91 -30.75
N ARG A 564 -3.27 -46.20 -31.05
CA ARG A 564 -2.69 -47.29 -30.27
C ARG A 564 -1.17 -47.33 -30.46
N PRO A 565 -0.36 -47.32 -29.38
CA PRO A 565 1.09 -47.46 -29.50
C PRO A 565 1.44 -48.87 -30.04
N THR A 566 2.47 -48.91 -30.88
CA THR A 566 3.03 -50.13 -31.46
C THR A 566 3.76 -50.98 -30.42
N ASP A 567 3.96 -52.27 -30.69
CA ASP A 567 4.70 -53.16 -29.78
C ASP A 567 6.13 -52.66 -29.50
N LYS A 568 6.77 -52.01 -30.48
CA LYS A 568 8.08 -51.37 -30.31
C LYS A 568 8.03 -50.16 -29.36
N GLU A 569 6.99 -49.34 -29.42
CA GLU A 569 6.80 -48.20 -28.51
C GLU A 569 6.48 -48.66 -27.08
N VAL A 570 5.72 -49.74 -26.94
CA VAL A 570 5.41 -50.38 -25.66
C VAL A 570 6.68 -50.95 -25.02
N GLU A 571 7.50 -51.66 -25.81
CA GLU A 571 8.76 -52.22 -25.33
C GLU A 571 9.75 -51.10 -24.97
N SER A 572 9.83 -50.05 -25.79
CA SER A 572 10.61 -48.85 -25.47
C SER A 572 10.14 -48.21 -24.16
N TYR A 573 8.83 -48.01 -23.95
CA TYR A 573 8.28 -47.48 -22.70
C TYR A 573 8.66 -48.31 -21.48
N ARG A 574 8.59 -49.65 -21.59
CA ARG A 574 9.00 -50.58 -20.53
C ARG A 574 10.48 -50.40 -20.19
N LYS A 575 11.37 -50.40 -21.18
CA LYS A 575 12.81 -50.23 -20.96
C LYS A 575 13.15 -48.87 -20.34
N HIS A 576 12.53 -47.78 -20.80
CA HIS A 576 12.69 -46.45 -20.20
C HIS A 576 12.24 -46.43 -18.74
N TRP A 577 11.08 -47.02 -18.44
CA TRP A 577 10.56 -47.12 -17.08
C TRP A 577 11.51 -47.93 -16.18
N GLN A 578 12.00 -49.09 -16.65
CA GLN A 578 12.95 -49.92 -15.90
C GLN A 578 14.26 -49.19 -15.63
N ARG A 579 14.82 -48.52 -16.64
CA ARG A 579 16.03 -47.70 -16.50
C ARG A 579 15.85 -46.63 -15.42
N GLU A 580 14.76 -45.88 -15.46
CA GLU A 580 14.48 -44.83 -14.46
C GLU A 580 14.40 -45.38 -13.04
N ARG A 581 13.76 -46.54 -12.82
CA ARG A 581 13.60 -47.13 -11.47
C ARG A 581 14.89 -47.75 -10.96
N LEU A 582 15.69 -48.38 -11.83
CA LEU A 582 17.02 -48.87 -11.48
C LEU A 582 17.97 -47.72 -11.13
N ALA A 583 17.82 -46.56 -11.77
CA ALA A 583 18.61 -45.38 -11.48
C ALA A 583 18.44 -44.89 -10.03
N TRP A 584 17.24 -45.01 -9.46
CA TRP A 584 16.97 -44.61 -8.07
C TRP A 584 17.80 -45.41 -7.06
N ILE A 585 18.17 -46.65 -7.38
CA ILE A 585 18.91 -47.56 -6.49
C ILE A 585 20.30 -47.92 -7.01
N LYS A 586 20.82 -47.16 -7.99
CA LYS A 586 22.06 -47.47 -8.73
C LYS A 586 23.28 -47.73 -7.84
N SER A 587 23.38 -47.04 -6.70
CA SER A 587 24.47 -47.17 -5.72
C SER A 587 24.50 -48.50 -4.98
N HIS A 588 23.42 -49.30 -5.06
CA HIS A 588 23.23 -50.52 -4.27
C HIS A 588 22.74 -51.71 -5.10
N LEU A 589 22.85 -51.64 -6.43
CA LEU A 589 22.46 -52.73 -7.33
C LEU A 589 23.39 -53.95 -7.17
N PRO A 590 22.83 -55.18 -7.09
CA PRO A 590 23.61 -56.40 -7.26
C PRO A 590 24.28 -56.46 -8.64
N GLU A 591 25.39 -57.20 -8.77
CA GLU A 591 26.22 -57.20 -9.99
C GLU A 591 25.41 -57.54 -11.27
N ASP A 592 24.56 -58.55 -11.21
CA ASP A 592 23.70 -58.95 -12.34
C ASP A 592 22.74 -57.83 -12.77
N TRP A 593 22.23 -57.05 -11.81
CA TRP A 593 21.32 -55.93 -12.05
C TRP A 593 22.04 -54.66 -12.50
N LYS A 594 23.28 -54.48 -12.03
CA LYS A 594 24.16 -53.40 -12.45
C LYS A 594 24.50 -53.54 -13.93
N SER A 595 24.88 -54.73 -14.39
CA SER A 595 25.10 -54.98 -15.82
C SER A 595 23.86 -54.75 -16.67
N ARG A 596 22.66 -55.11 -16.16
CA ARG A 596 21.37 -54.80 -16.84
C ARG A 596 21.12 -53.29 -16.92
N TYR A 597 21.36 -52.55 -15.85
CA TYR A 597 21.22 -51.09 -15.83
C TYR A 597 22.20 -50.43 -16.80
N GLU A 598 23.48 -50.81 -16.79
CA GLU A 598 24.50 -50.30 -17.72
C GLU A 598 24.15 -50.59 -19.18
N SER A 599 23.59 -51.77 -19.48
CA SER A 599 23.08 -52.08 -20.82
C SER A 599 21.92 -51.16 -21.23
N LEU A 600 20.98 -50.88 -20.32
CA LEU A 600 19.86 -49.97 -20.59
C LEU A 600 20.32 -48.52 -20.75
N VAL A 601 21.33 -48.08 -19.99
CA VAL A 601 21.96 -46.76 -20.12
C VAL A 601 22.73 -46.65 -21.44
N THR A 602 23.43 -47.70 -21.86
CA THR A 602 24.12 -47.73 -23.16
C THR A 602 23.13 -47.65 -24.32
N GLU A 603 21.99 -48.32 -24.22
CA GLU A 603 20.93 -48.33 -25.26
C GLU A 603 20.15 -47.00 -25.30
N LEU A 604 19.81 -46.41 -24.15
CA LEU A 604 18.83 -45.32 -24.05
C LEU A 604 19.42 -43.98 -23.57
N GLY A 605 20.69 -43.95 -23.14
CA GLY A 605 21.33 -42.82 -22.45
C GLY A 605 21.17 -42.86 -20.91
N GLU A 606 21.90 -42.01 -20.19
CA GLU A 606 21.71 -41.83 -18.74
C GLU A 606 20.31 -41.25 -18.45
N PRO A 607 19.61 -41.71 -17.40
CA PRO A 607 18.36 -41.11 -16.97
C PRO A 607 18.64 -39.70 -16.42
N ASP A 608 17.76 -38.75 -16.75
CA ASP A 608 17.91 -37.35 -16.39
C ASP A 608 17.72 -37.17 -14.87
N CYS A 609 18.82 -37.24 -14.11
CA CYS A 609 18.81 -37.25 -12.64
C CYS A 609 18.58 -35.87 -12.02
N THR A 610 18.43 -34.81 -12.81
CA THR A 610 18.36 -33.41 -12.34
C THR A 610 16.94 -32.95 -11.99
N ASN A 611 15.90 -33.74 -12.25
CA ASN A 611 14.51 -33.31 -12.11
C ASN A 611 13.67 -34.23 -11.18
N ASN A 612 14.02 -34.26 -9.88
CA ASN A 612 12.98 -34.44 -8.85
C ASN A 612 12.31 -33.09 -8.48
N SER A 613 12.81 -31.99 -9.04
CA SER A 613 12.05 -30.75 -9.20
C SER A 613 11.30 -30.81 -10.53
N THR A 614 9.97 -30.88 -10.51
CA THR A 614 9.22 -30.21 -11.57
C THR A 614 9.36 -28.70 -11.32
N THR A 615 10.57 -28.18 -11.51
CA THR A 615 10.80 -26.78 -11.81
C THR A 615 10.01 -26.51 -13.07
N VAL A 616 8.79 -26.05 -12.90
CA VAL A 616 8.11 -25.27 -13.93
C VAL A 616 8.84 -23.92 -13.94
N TRP A 617 10.11 -23.95 -14.37
CA TRP A 617 10.71 -22.83 -15.06
C TRP A 617 10.10 -22.88 -16.45
N VAL A 618 9.08 -22.05 -16.68
CA VAL A 618 8.53 -21.86 -18.02
C VAL A 618 9.31 -20.72 -18.64
N GLY A 619 10.55 -21.02 -19.00
CA GLY A 619 11.35 -20.22 -19.90
C GLY A 619 11.79 -21.11 -21.06
N PRO A 620 11.87 -20.57 -22.28
CA PRO A 620 12.37 -21.33 -23.43
C PRO A 620 13.82 -21.77 -23.15
N THR A 621 14.09 -23.08 -23.17
CA THR A 621 15.40 -23.71 -22.96
C THR A 621 16.25 -23.68 -24.25
N SER A 622 17.58 -23.72 -24.15
CA SER A 622 18.50 -23.80 -25.30
C SER A 622 19.11 -25.21 -25.39
N PRO A 623 19.35 -25.76 -26.61
CA PRO A 623 19.98 -27.07 -26.78
C PRO A 623 21.51 -27.05 -26.52
N ILE A 624 22.11 -25.86 -26.45
CA ILE A 624 23.54 -25.64 -26.19
C ILE A 624 23.72 -24.51 -25.17
N ASP A 625 24.72 -24.65 -24.30
CA ASP A 625 25.06 -23.64 -23.29
C ASP A 625 25.81 -22.44 -23.87
N THR A 626 25.71 -21.30 -23.18
CA THR A 626 26.36 -20.04 -23.56
C THR A 626 27.88 -20.18 -23.74
N GLU A 627 28.56 -20.91 -22.85
CA GLU A 627 30.01 -21.12 -22.94
C GLU A 627 30.42 -21.96 -24.15
N VAL A 628 29.60 -22.94 -24.52
CA VAL A 628 29.83 -23.77 -25.71
C VAL A 628 29.65 -22.93 -26.97
N LEU A 629 28.56 -22.18 -27.08
CA LEU A 629 28.31 -21.28 -28.20
C LEU A 629 29.39 -20.19 -28.31
N ARG A 630 29.95 -19.73 -27.17
CA ARG A 630 31.06 -18.77 -27.14
C ARG A 630 32.33 -19.33 -27.78
N GLN A 631 32.62 -20.62 -27.61
CA GLN A 631 33.82 -21.28 -28.14
C GLN A 631 33.72 -21.66 -29.62
N MET A 632 32.51 -21.83 -30.15
CA MET A 632 32.27 -22.14 -31.56
C MET A 632 32.62 -20.97 -32.49
N SER A 633 33.07 -21.29 -33.71
CA SER A 633 33.20 -20.33 -34.80
C SER A 633 31.82 -19.91 -35.34
N VAL A 634 31.72 -18.74 -35.97
CA VAL A 634 30.44 -18.26 -36.53
C VAL A 634 29.91 -19.21 -37.61
N ALA A 635 30.79 -19.84 -38.39
CA ALA A 635 30.41 -20.84 -39.38
C ALA A 635 29.75 -22.08 -38.74
N GLU A 636 30.33 -22.61 -37.66
CA GLU A 636 29.77 -23.74 -36.91
C GLU A 636 28.43 -23.38 -36.25
N ILE A 637 28.31 -22.16 -35.72
CA ILE A 637 27.06 -21.66 -35.13
C ILE A 637 25.97 -21.59 -36.20
N VAL A 638 26.24 -21.01 -37.37
CA VAL A 638 25.26 -20.91 -38.47
C VAL A 638 24.86 -22.29 -38.99
N GLU A 639 25.81 -23.21 -39.13
CA GLU A 639 25.52 -24.59 -39.52
C GLU A 639 24.61 -25.27 -38.51
N PHE A 640 24.90 -25.12 -37.21
CA PHE A 640 24.05 -25.63 -36.13
C PHE A 640 22.65 -25.03 -36.16
N LEU A 641 22.52 -23.71 -36.28
CA LEU A 641 21.22 -23.02 -36.34
C LEU A 641 20.38 -23.43 -37.56
N SER A 642 21.03 -23.77 -38.68
CA SER A 642 20.37 -24.19 -39.92
C SER A 642 19.87 -25.64 -39.90
N THR A 643 20.55 -26.51 -39.16
CA THR A 643 20.30 -27.96 -39.15
C THR A 643 19.48 -28.41 -37.95
N TRP A 644 19.59 -27.69 -36.83
CA TRP A 644 18.86 -27.99 -35.61
C TRP A 644 17.35 -27.75 -35.77
N LYS A 645 16.56 -28.73 -35.33
CA LYS A 645 15.08 -28.66 -35.32
C LYS A 645 14.56 -28.86 -33.90
N PRO A 646 13.61 -28.03 -33.43
CA PRO A 646 13.00 -28.22 -32.12
C PRO A 646 12.19 -29.51 -32.10
N SER A 647 12.31 -30.30 -31.03
CA SER A 647 11.45 -31.46 -30.81
C SER A 647 10.06 -30.99 -30.35
N HIS A 648 9.01 -31.73 -30.70
CA HIS A 648 7.63 -31.45 -30.27
C HIS A 648 7.34 -31.88 -28.81
N GLU A 649 8.38 -32.18 -28.03
CA GLU A 649 8.25 -32.62 -26.65
C GLU A 649 8.00 -31.43 -25.70
N PRO A 650 7.16 -31.58 -24.66
CA PRO A 650 6.99 -30.57 -23.63
C PRO A 650 8.34 -30.23 -22.96
N MET A 651 8.64 -28.95 -22.78
CA MET A 651 9.89 -28.44 -22.16
C MET A 651 11.18 -28.69 -22.94
N ALA A 652 11.10 -29.14 -24.20
CA ALA A 652 12.25 -29.21 -25.07
C ALA A 652 12.82 -27.83 -25.40
N PRO A 653 14.14 -27.74 -25.72
CA PRO A 653 14.73 -26.52 -26.21
C PRO A 653 13.99 -25.93 -27.40
N SER A 654 13.87 -24.60 -27.41
CA SER A 654 13.10 -23.88 -28.40
C SER A 654 13.92 -22.83 -29.14
N PRO A 655 13.48 -22.40 -30.35
CA PRO A 655 14.19 -21.38 -31.11
C PRO A 655 14.40 -20.08 -30.33
N GLU A 656 13.42 -19.62 -29.55
CA GLU A 656 13.56 -18.44 -28.68
C GLU A 656 14.62 -18.63 -27.58
N GLY A 657 14.73 -19.83 -27.00
CA GLY A 657 15.70 -20.13 -25.93
C GLY A 657 17.12 -20.12 -26.46
N LEU A 658 17.35 -20.77 -27.61
CA LEU A 658 18.62 -20.71 -28.33
C LEU A 658 18.94 -19.29 -28.82
N GLY A 659 17.93 -18.55 -29.28
CA GLY A 659 18.05 -17.15 -29.68
C GLY A 659 18.58 -16.25 -28.56
N ARG A 660 18.09 -16.41 -27.32
CA ARG A 660 18.58 -15.62 -26.17
C ARG A 660 20.05 -15.83 -25.86
N ILE A 661 20.52 -17.08 -25.94
CA ILE A 661 21.94 -17.40 -25.75
C ILE A 661 22.76 -16.78 -26.89
N LEU A 662 22.31 -16.91 -28.14
CA LEU A 662 22.94 -16.27 -29.28
C LEU A 662 23.05 -14.74 -29.09
N ALA A 663 21.97 -14.06 -28.70
CA ALA A 663 21.96 -12.62 -28.48
C ALA A 663 22.97 -12.20 -27.41
N THR A 664 23.06 -12.96 -26.32
CA THR A 664 24.02 -12.73 -25.23
C THR A 664 25.46 -12.79 -25.76
N VAL A 665 25.83 -13.88 -26.43
CA VAL A 665 27.19 -14.07 -26.97
C VAL A 665 27.52 -13.04 -28.06
N VAL A 666 26.56 -12.65 -28.90
CA VAL A 666 26.73 -11.59 -29.90
C VAL A 666 26.97 -10.23 -29.21
N SER A 667 26.26 -9.92 -28.13
CA SER A 667 26.49 -8.67 -27.38
C SER A 667 27.88 -8.62 -26.72
N GLU A 668 28.39 -9.78 -26.30
CA GLU A 668 29.69 -9.96 -25.64
C GLU A 668 30.90 -9.85 -26.58
N VAL A 669 30.78 -10.28 -27.84
CA VAL A 669 31.88 -10.24 -28.82
C VAL A 669 31.38 -9.78 -30.19
N PRO A 670 30.84 -8.56 -30.32
CA PRO A 670 30.09 -8.12 -31.50
C PRO A 670 30.94 -8.08 -32.78
N GLU A 671 32.24 -7.76 -32.67
CA GLU A 671 33.17 -7.66 -33.80
C GLU A 671 33.28 -8.99 -34.57
N ARG A 672 33.39 -10.10 -33.83
CA ARG A 672 33.46 -11.46 -34.39
C ARG A 672 32.23 -11.80 -35.22
N PHE A 673 31.05 -11.44 -34.70
CA PHE A 673 29.77 -11.77 -35.31
C PHE A 673 29.38 -10.80 -36.43
N ALA A 674 29.73 -9.52 -36.31
CA ALA A 674 29.39 -8.49 -37.29
C ALA A 674 30.13 -8.68 -38.62
N ILE A 675 31.41 -9.10 -38.61
CA ILE A 675 32.18 -9.37 -39.83
C ILE A 675 31.53 -10.48 -40.67
N GLU A 676 30.93 -11.47 -40.00
CA GLU A 676 30.30 -12.64 -40.63
C GLU A 676 28.76 -12.55 -40.68
N ALA A 677 28.18 -11.35 -40.46
CA ALA A 677 26.72 -11.16 -40.38
C ALA A 677 25.96 -11.71 -41.60
N GLU A 678 26.56 -11.67 -42.79
CA GLU A 678 25.92 -12.16 -44.01
C GLU A 678 25.69 -13.68 -44.03
N ARG A 679 26.40 -14.46 -43.20
CA ARG A 679 26.16 -15.91 -43.07
C ARG A 679 24.81 -16.23 -42.42
N PHE A 680 24.22 -15.28 -41.70
CA PHE A 680 22.89 -15.46 -41.09
C PHE A 680 21.74 -15.34 -42.12
N LYS A 681 22.03 -15.01 -43.39
CA LYS A 681 21.02 -15.00 -44.46
C LYS A 681 20.47 -16.42 -44.65
N GLY A 682 19.14 -16.53 -44.71
CA GLY A 682 18.44 -17.80 -44.89
C GLY A 682 18.17 -18.58 -43.60
N LEU A 683 18.66 -18.12 -42.44
CA LEU A 683 18.26 -18.68 -41.15
C LEU A 683 16.86 -18.24 -40.73
N ASP A 684 16.30 -18.92 -39.73
CA ASP A 684 14.99 -18.60 -39.17
C ASP A 684 14.95 -17.17 -38.59
N ALA A 685 13.80 -16.50 -38.73
CA ALA A 685 13.60 -15.12 -38.28
C ALA A 685 13.90 -14.91 -36.79
N THR A 686 13.65 -15.91 -35.94
CA THR A 686 13.98 -15.84 -34.50
C THR A 686 15.48 -15.68 -34.24
N TYR A 687 16.32 -16.41 -34.99
CA TYR A 687 17.77 -16.32 -34.82
C TYR A 687 18.33 -15.03 -35.41
N VAL A 688 17.83 -14.61 -36.57
CA VAL A 688 18.23 -13.34 -37.18
C VAL A 688 17.83 -12.16 -36.28
N ARG A 689 16.62 -12.19 -35.70
CA ARG A 689 16.18 -11.20 -34.70
C ARG A 689 17.11 -11.18 -33.50
N SER A 690 17.41 -12.35 -32.94
CA SER A 690 18.27 -12.48 -31.76
C SER A 690 19.69 -11.98 -32.01
N PHE A 691 20.26 -12.28 -33.18
CA PHE A 691 21.55 -11.76 -33.63
C PHE A 691 21.54 -10.22 -33.68
N LEU A 692 20.55 -9.62 -34.35
CA LEU A 692 20.44 -8.16 -34.46
C LEU A 692 20.16 -7.49 -33.11
N HIS A 693 19.42 -8.16 -32.23
CA HIS A 693 19.19 -7.72 -30.86
C HIS A 693 20.50 -7.68 -30.05
N GLY A 694 21.32 -8.72 -30.15
CA GLY A 694 22.65 -8.76 -29.52
C GLY A 694 23.56 -7.62 -30.00
N LEU A 695 23.54 -7.28 -31.29
CA LEU A 695 24.28 -6.12 -31.82
C LEU A 695 23.72 -4.78 -31.29
N CYS A 696 22.40 -4.68 -31.14
CA CYS A 696 21.76 -3.50 -30.54
C CYS A 696 22.22 -3.32 -29.08
N ASP A 697 22.25 -4.40 -28.30
CA ASP A 697 22.73 -4.36 -26.92
C ASP A 697 24.23 -4.08 -26.82
N ALA A 698 25.03 -4.55 -27.79
CA ALA A 698 26.44 -4.16 -27.90
C ALA A 698 26.62 -2.64 -28.08
N LEU A 699 25.80 -1.99 -28.91
CA LEU A 699 25.84 -0.52 -29.08
C LEU A 699 25.46 0.22 -27.80
N LYS A 700 24.44 -0.26 -27.06
CA LYS A 700 24.07 0.32 -25.76
C LYS A 700 25.20 0.20 -24.73
N GLN A 701 26.03 -0.84 -24.85
CA GLN A 701 27.24 -1.04 -24.04
C GLN A 701 28.46 -0.29 -24.61
N ASN A 702 28.28 0.65 -25.55
CA ASN A 702 29.32 1.44 -26.21
C ASN A 702 30.39 0.63 -26.96
N ARG A 703 30.05 -0.56 -27.45
CA ARG A 703 30.95 -1.40 -28.25
C ARG A 703 30.85 -1.06 -29.74
N THR A 704 31.90 -1.38 -30.48
CA THR A 704 32.04 -1.06 -31.91
C THR A 704 32.07 -2.31 -32.77
N PHE A 705 31.62 -2.22 -34.02
CA PHE A 705 31.72 -3.30 -34.99
C PHE A 705 31.61 -2.78 -36.44
N GLU A 706 31.93 -3.64 -37.41
CA GLU A 706 31.85 -3.32 -38.83
C GLU A 706 30.40 -3.29 -39.34
N TRP A 707 29.95 -2.11 -39.78
CA TRP A 707 28.56 -1.91 -40.22
C TRP A 707 28.24 -2.52 -41.59
N THR A 708 29.21 -2.66 -42.49
CA THR A 708 28.95 -3.08 -43.89
C THR A 708 28.23 -4.43 -43.98
N PRO A 709 28.67 -5.51 -43.31
CA PRO A 709 27.99 -6.81 -43.43
C PRO A 709 26.65 -6.82 -42.66
N VAL A 710 26.56 -6.10 -41.54
CA VAL A 710 25.32 -5.95 -40.76
C VAL A 710 24.22 -5.26 -41.57
N LEU A 711 24.55 -4.14 -42.23
CA LEU A 711 23.60 -3.45 -43.11
C LEU A 711 23.20 -4.32 -44.32
N ASN A 712 24.06 -5.24 -44.78
CA ASN A 712 23.73 -6.17 -45.88
C ASN A 712 22.70 -7.20 -45.42
N LEU A 713 22.84 -7.70 -44.19
CA LEU A 713 21.85 -8.58 -43.56
C LEU A 713 20.51 -7.84 -43.36
N CYS A 714 20.53 -6.63 -42.79
CA CYS A 714 19.31 -5.84 -42.60
C CYS A 714 18.57 -5.58 -43.91
N GLN A 715 19.28 -5.18 -44.98
CA GLN A 715 18.67 -4.99 -46.31
C GLN A 715 18.05 -6.28 -46.85
N TRP A 716 18.74 -7.43 -46.67
CA TRP A 716 18.22 -8.71 -47.09
C TRP A 716 16.93 -9.09 -46.35
N VAL A 717 16.85 -8.85 -45.03
CA VAL A 717 15.65 -9.11 -44.21
C VAL A 717 14.48 -8.24 -44.68
N VAL A 718 14.70 -6.95 -44.89
CA VAL A 718 13.63 -6.02 -45.32
C VAL A 718 13.07 -6.40 -46.70
N ASN A 719 13.91 -6.97 -47.57
CA ASN A 719 13.50 -7.47 -48.89
C ASN A 719 12.74 -8.82 -48.84
N GLN A 720 12.65 -9.49 -47.69
CA GLN A 720 11.83 -10.70 -47.56
C GLN A 720 10.34 -10.36 -47.42
N PRO A 721 9.42 -11.22 -47.91
CA PRO A 721 8.01 -11.14 -47.56
C PRO A 721 7.83 -11.10 -46.05
N ARG A 722 6.93 -10.25 -45.53
CA ARG A 722 6.70 -10.13 -44.08
C ARG A 722 6.30 -11.48 -43.48
N ASP A 723 5.33 -12.14 -44.12
CA ASP A 723 4.87 -13.47 -43.74
C ASP A 723 5.84 -14.56 -44.20
N ILE A 724 6.06 -15.56 -43.35
CA ILE A 724 6.90 -16.71 -43.67
C ILE A 724 5.99 -17.84 -44.24
N PRO A 725 6.23 -18.31 -45.48
CA PRO A 725 5.43 -19.37 -46.08
C PRO A 725 5.33 -20.62 -45.19
N ARG A 726 4.14 -21.23 -45.09
CA ARG A 726 3.77 -22.39 -44.22
C ARG A 726 3.67 -22.14 -42.71
N ARG A 727 4.17 -21.00 -42.19
CA ARG A 727 4.15 -20.69 -40.75
C ARG A 727 2.76 -20.31 -40.20
N LYS A 728 1.83 -19.85 -41.05
CA LYS A 728 0.44 -19.53 -40.66
C LYS A 728 -0.41 -20.76 -40.28
N ASN A 729 -0.05 -21.96 -40.73
CA ASN A 729 -0.81 -23.19 -40.51
C ASN A 729 -0.09 -24.19 -39.57
N GLU A 730 1.16 -23.91 -39.20
CA GLU A 730 1.99 -24.72 -38.30
C GLU A 730 2.29 -23.91 -37.04
N ILE A 731 1.69 -24.28 -35.90
CA ILE A 731 2.01 -23.66 -34.61
C ILE A 731 3.39 -24.16 -34.17
N ILE A 732 4.44 -23.45 -34.55
CA ILE A 732 5.80 -23.66 -34.02
C ILE A 732 5.88 -22.88 -32.71
N LYS A 733 5.83 -23.61 -31.58
CA LYS A 733 5.91 -23.03 -30.24
C LYS A 733 7.24 -22.27 -30.06
N ASP A 734 7.16 -21.08 -29.46
CA ASP A 734 8.32 -20.23 -29.09
C ASP A 734 9.25 -19.88 -30.28
N ALA A 735 8.66 -19.57 -31.45
CA ALA A 735 9.36 -19.04 -32.61
C ALA A 735 8.59 -17.85 -33.22
N ASP A 736 9.29 -17.00 -33.97
CA ASP A 736 8.75 -15.75 -34.51
C ASP A 736 7.70 -16.07 -35.58
N PRO A 737 6.47 -15.57 -35.49
CA PRO A 737 5.41 -15.92 -36.44
C PRO A 737 5.69 -15.39 -37.86
N HIS A 738 6.51 -14.35 -37.97
CA HIS A 738 6.78 -13.60 -39.20
C HIS A 738 8.01 -12.69 -39.02
N TRP A 739 8.50 -12.07 -40.09
CA TRP A 739 9.65 -11.16 -40.06
C TRP A 739 9.40 -9.80 -39.37
N GLY A 740 8.15 -9.48 -38.99
CA GLY A 740 7.79 -8.22 -38.34
C GLY A 740 8.64 -7.89 -37.10
N TRP A 741 8.85 -8.82 -36.17
CA TRP A 741 9.66 -8.56 -34.97
C TRP A 741 11.14 -8.33 -35.29
N THR A 742 11.68 -9.02 -36.29
CA THR A 742 13.02 -8.77 -36.81
C THR A 742 13.10 -7.35 -37.41
N ARG A 743 12.09 -6.93 -38.17
CA ARG A 743 11.99 -5.58 -38.73
C ARG A 743 11.93 -4.50 -37.64
N THR A 744 11.16 -4.71 -36.56
CA THR A 744 11.18 -3.81 -35.39
C THR A 744 12.58 -3.72 -34.78
N THR A 745 13.28 -4.85 -34.68
CA THR A 745 14.64 -4.91 -34.13
C THR A 745 15.65 -4.19 -35.03
N ILE A 746 15.50 -4.25 -36.35
CA ILE A 746 16.29 -3.45 -37.31
C ILE A 746 16.08 -1.96 -37.06
N ALA A 747 14.84 -1.49 -36.92
CA ALA A 747 14.57 -0.09 -36.61
C ALA A 747 15.27 0.35 -35.31
N ARG A 748 15.20 -0.47 -34.24
CA ARG A 748 15.90 -0.21 -32.96
C ARG A 748 17.42 -0.19 -33.11
N LEU A 749 17.99 -1.12 -33.88
CA LEU A 749 19.44 -1.16 -34.13
C LEU A 749 19.92 0.10 -34.87
N LEU A 750 19.18 0.54 -35.89
CA LEU A 750 19.47 1.78 -36.62
C LEU A 750 19.33 3.00 -35.72
N SER A 751 18.26 3.07 -34.92
CA SER A 751 18.04 4.10 -33.89
C SER A 751 19.22 4.25 -32.93
N GLU A 752 19.74 3.16 -32.38
CA GLU A 752 20.94 3.18 -31.53
C GLU A 752 22.17 3.61 -32.33
N GLY A 753 22.30 3.17 -33.58
CA GLY A 753 23.39 3.55 -34.48
C GLY A 753 23.40 5.03 -34.89
N PHE A 754 22.28 5.75 -34.78
CA PHE A 754 22.19 7.19 -35.04
C PHE A 754 22.65 8.05 -33.86
N LYS A 755 22.72 7.49 -32.65
CA LYS A 755 23.20 8.22 -31.47
C LYS A 755 24.70 8.53 -31.62
N SER A 756 25.13 9.64 -31.04
CA SER A 756 26.55 10.03 -31.05
C SER A 756 27.37 9.08 -30.16
N GLY A 757 28.46 8.52 -30.69
CA GLY A 757 29.33 7.60 -29.96
C GLY A 757 30.32 6.86 -30.87
N ALA A 758 31.24 6.09 -30.29
CA ALA A 758 32.26 5.34 -31.04
C ALA A 758 31.65 4.28 -31.99
N GLY A 759 30.49 3.72 -31.64
CA GLY A 759 29.75 2.74 -32.45
C GLY A 759 28.78 3.35 -33.48
N ALA A 760 28.72 4.68 -33.59
CA ALA A 760 27.76 5.36 -34.46
C ALA A 760 27.94 4.97 -35.94
N ILE A 761 26.84 4.92 -36.69
CA ILE A 761 26.87 4.63 -38.11
C ILE A 761 27.61 5.76 -38.86
N PRO A 762 28.64 5.46 -39.67
CA PRO A 762 29.31 6.47 -40.48
C PRO A 762 28.38 7.11 -41.52
N TYR A 763 28.45 8.43 -41.69
CA TYR A 763 27.58 9.20 -42.60
C TYR A 763 27.59 8.72 -44.07
N LYS A 764 28.69 8.10 -44.52
CA LYS A 764 28.78 7.48 -45.87
C LYS A 764 27.68 6.43 -46.14
N TYR A 765 27.05 5.87 -45.11
CA TYR A 765 25.98 4.90 -45.25
C TYR A 765 24.57 5.51 -45.32
N ARG A 766 24.42 6.84 -45.37
CA ARG A 766 23.12 7.55 -45.39
C ARG A 766 22.10 6.92 -46.35
N GLU A 767 22.45 6.82 -47.64
CA GLU A 767 21.55 6.28 -48.68
C GLU A 767 21.14 4.83 -48.39
N ARG A 768 22.10 4.04 -47.92
CA ARG A 768 21.91 2.62 -47.65
C ARG A 768 21.06 2.37 -46.41
N VAL A 769 21.27 3.14 -45.35
CA VAL A 769 20.45 3.06 -44.14
C VAL A 769 19.02 3.49 -44.45
N TRP A 770 18.85 4.53 -45.26
CA TRP A 770 17.52 4.96 -45.68
C TRP A 770 16.79 3.87 -46.50
N ALA A 771 17.49 3.20 -47.43
CA ALA A 771 16.91 2.08 -48.20
C ALA A 771 16.46 0.88 -47.35
N ILE A 772 16.95 0.77 -46.11
CA ILE A 772 16.52 -0.23 -45.12
C ILE A 772 15.35 0.32 -44.30
N LEU A 773 15.40 1.59 -43.91
CA LEU A 773 14.43 2.21 -43.01
C LEU A 773 13.10 2.54 -43.70
N ASP A 774 13.12 3.04 -44.94
CA ASP A 774 11.93 3.48 -45.69
C ASP A 774 10.84 2.39 -45.77
N PRO A 775 11.14 1.12 -46.15
CA PRO A 775 10.11 0.08 -46.19
C PRO A 775 9.51 -0.26 -44.82
N LEU A 776 10.24 -0.02 -43.71
CA LEU A 776 9.72 -0.29 -42.36
C LEU A 776 8.64 0.71 -41.95
N THR A 777 8.66 1.91 -42.53
CA THR A 777 7.61 2.93 -42.33
C THR A 777 6.28 2.50 -42.94
N SER A 778 6.29 1.57 -43.89
CA SER A 778 5.06 1.03 -44.52
C SER A 778 4.68 -0.36 -43.99
N ASP A 779 5.26 -0.83 -42.87
CA ASP A 779 4.91 -2.15 -42.32
C ASP A 779 3.46 -2.16 -41.81
N PRO A 780 2.65 -3.20 -42.07
CA PRO A 780 1.25 -3.24 -41.64
C PRO A 780 1.02 -3.20 -40.12
N ASP A 781 2.03 -3.41 -39.29
CA ASP A 781 1.94 -3.35 -37.82
C ASP A 781 2.22 -1.92 -37.27
N PRO A 782 1.26 -1.25 -36.60
CA PRO A 782 -0.03 -1.78 -36.16
C PRO A 782 -1.14 -1.65 -37.21
N THR A 783 -2.09 -2.58 -37.18
CA THR A 783 -3.36 -2.45 -37.90
C THR A 783 -4.40 -1.71 -37.04
N PRO A 784 -5.43 -1.07 -37.62
CA PRO A 784 -6.53 -0.49 -36.85
C PRO A 784 -7.20 -1.48 -35.90
N GLU A 785 -7.30 -2.75 -36.30
CA GLU A 785 -7.83 -3.84 -35.47
C GLU A 785 -6.93 -4.15 -34.27
N ASP A 786 -5.60 -4.21 -34.49
CA ASP A 786 -4.63 -4.42 -33.40
C ASP A 786 -4.65 -3.27 -32.40
N GLU A 787 -4.76 -2.02 -32.87
CA GLU A 787 -4.91 -0.84 -32.00
C GLU A 787 -6.24 -0.84 -31.25
N ALA A 788 -7.32 -1.36 -31.83
CA ALA A 788 -8.61 -1.46 -31.16
C ALA A 788 -8.64 -2.57 -30.08
N GLN A 789 -7.88 -3.66 -30.27
CA GLN A 789 -7.79 -4.77 -29.31
C GLN A 789 -6.77 -4.51 -28.20
N ASN A 790 -5.59 -3.98 -28.56
CA ASN A 790 -4.45 -3.84 -27.65
C ASN A 790 -4.22 -2.38 -27.19
N GLY A 791 -4.75 -1.39 -27.91
CA GLY A 791 -4.70 0.03 -27.56
C GLY A 791 -5.99 0.53 -26.90
N GLY A 792 -6.00 1.78 -26.45
CA GLY A 792 -7.16 2.39 -25.77
C GLY A 792 -7.05 2.31 -24.25
N GLU A 793 -7.94 1.56 -23.57
CA GLU A 793 -7.92 1.40 -22.10
C GLU A 793 -6.75 0.54 -21.59
N ASN A 794 -6.12 -0.26 -22.47
CA ASN A 794 -5.05 -1.19 -22.10
C ASN A 794 -3.64 -0.56 -22.17
N ILE A 795 -3.33 0.17 -23.25
CA ILE A 795 -2.01 0.79 -23.50
C ILE A 795 -2.21 2.12 -24.25
N ASP A 796 -1.55 3.19 -23.83
CA ASP A 796 -1.62 4.49 -24.52
C ASP A 796 -0.91 4.48 -25.89
N PRO A 797 -1.29 5.39 -26.81
CA PRO A 797 -0.69 5.46 -28.14
C PRO A 797 0.83 5.66 -28.17
N ALA A 798 1.42 6.41 -27.24
CA ALA A 798 2.86 6.65 -27.20
C ALA A 798 3.61 5.37 -26.81
N THR A 799 3.13 4.66 -25.79
CA THR A 799 3.66 3.34 -25.40
C THR A 799 3.43 2.30 -26.49
N LEU A 800 2.31 2.34 -27.21
CA LEU A 800 2.06 1.44 -28.34
C LEU A 800 3.03 1.72 -29.51
N SER A 801 3.40 2.99 -29.74
CA SER A 801 4.29 3.38 -30.83
C SER A 801 5.69 2.75 -30.73
N ILE A 802 6.22 2.50 -29.53
CA ILE A 802 7.53 1.87 -29.32
C ILE A 802 7.47 0.32 -29.37
N ASN A 803 6.27 -0.24 -29.38
CA ASN A 803 6.00 -1.68 -29.37
C ASN A 803 5.48 -2.21 -30.71
N THR A 804 5.34 -1.33 -31.70
CA THR A 804 4.88 -1.68 -33.06
C THR A 804 5.97 -1.36 -34.07
N THR A 805 5.99 -2.10 -35.18
CA THR A 805 7.04 -1.98 -36.19
C THR A 805 7.03 -0.61 -36.85
N ARG A 806 5.87 -0.14 -37.32
CA ARG A 806 5.71 1.16 -37.96
C ARG A 806 5.98 2.31 -36.99
N GLY A 807 5.44 2.24 -35.76
CA GLY A 807 5.70 3.25 -34.74
C GLY A 807 7.21 3.38 -34.44
N THR A 808 7.89 2.25 -34.22
CA THR A 808 9.35 2.22 -33.98
C THR A 808 10.12 2.77 -35.18
N ALA A 809 9.70 2.44 -36.41
CA ALA A 809 10.30 2.99 -37.63
C ALA A 809 10.15 4.50 -37.71
N MET A 810 8.98 5.06 -37.32
CA MET A 810 8.77 6.52 -37.30
C MET A 810 9.66 7.23 -36.27
N HIS A 811 9.88 6.64 -35.09
CA HIS A 811 10.89 7.14 -34.15
C HIS A 811 12.30 7.13 -34.77
N ALA A 812 12.66 6.04 -35.45
CA ALA A 812 13.95 5.89 -36.13
C ALA A 812 14.12 6.89 -37.29
N VAL A 813 13.06 7.25 -38.02
CA VAL A 813 13.08 8.29 -39.08
C VAL A 813 13.44 9.66 -38.50
N LEU A 814 12.89 10.03 -37.35
CA LEU A 814 13.20 11.31 -36.72
C LEU A 814 14.62 11.34 -36.14
N GLN A 815 15.09 10.21 -35.59
CA GLN A 815 16.48 10.08 -35.17
C GLN A 815 17.47 10.09 -36.34
N TYR A 816 17.13 9.46 -37.47
CA TYR A 816 17.88 9.56 -38.72
C TYR A 816 17.96 11.02 -39.19
N ALA A 817 16.85 11.75 -39.15
CA ALA A 817 16.81 13.16 -39.56
C ALA A 817 17.71 14.03 -38.67
N LEU A 818 17.70 13.81 -37.35
CA LEU A 818 18.59 14.49 -36.41
C LEU A 818 20.06 14.11 -36.62
N TRP A 819 20.36 12.84 -36.92
CA TRP A 819 21.70 12.37 -37.25
C TRP A 819 22.23 13.06 -38.51
N VAL A 820 21.45 13.10 -39.60
CA VAL A 820 21.80 13.83 -40.82
C VAL A 820 21.97 15.32 -40.55
N TYR A 821 21.03 15.94 -39.83
CA TYR A 821 21.10 17.36 -39.45
C TYR A 821 22.39 17.68 -38.68
N SER A 822 22.74 16.87 -37.69
CA SER A 822 23.95 17.06 -36.87
C SER A 822 25.23 16.99 -37.73
N HIS A 823 25.30 16.06 -38.68
CA HIS A 823 26.44 15.93 -39.58
C HIS A 823 26.57 17.12 -40.52
N LEU A 824 25.46 17.56 -41.12
CA LEU A 824 25.44 18.73 -42.02
C LEU A 824 25.84 20.02 -41.29
N LYS A 825 25.41 20.17 -40.03
CA LYS A 825 25.78 21.31 -39.17
C LYS A 825 27.27 21.27 -38.79
N TYR A 826 27.81 20.08 -38.50
CA TYR A 826 29.23 19.90 -38.19
C TYR A 826 30.13 20.23 -39.39
N GLN A 827 29.77 19.78 -40.59
CA GLN A 827 30.55 20.05 -41.82
C GLN A 827 30.60 21.54 -42.18
N ASN A 828 29.57 22.31 -41.85
CA ASN A 828 29.56 23.76 -42.10
C ASN A 828 28.80 24.51 -41.00
N LYS A 829 29.54 25.01 -40.00
CA LYS A 829 28.98 25.71 -38.83
C LYS A 829 28.15 26.95 -39.17
N ASN A 830 28.34 27.55 -40.35
CA ASN A 830 27.62 28.74 -40.80
C ASN A 830 26.43 28.41 -41.73
N ARG A 831 26.12 27.13 -41.96
CA ARG A 831 25.02 26.72 -42.82
C ARG A 831 23.70 26.87 -42.06
N ASP A 832 22.84 27.78 -42.54
CA ASP A 832 21.46 27.86 -42.07
C ASP A 832 20.71 26.60 -42.52
N LEU A 833 20.30 25.78 -41.53
CA LEU A 833 19.56 24.54 -41.72
C LEU A 833 18.09 24.68 -41.33
N ASN A 834 17.54 25.91 -41.26
CA ASN A 834 16.13 26.17 -40.98
C ASN A 834 15.14 25.52 -41.99
N ASN A 835 15.64 24.97 -43.11
CA ASN A 835 14.88 24.16 -44.07
C ASN A 835 15.47 22.73 -44.19
N GLY A 836 15.81 22.10 -43.07
CA GLY A 836 16.54 20.83 -43.04
C GLY A 836 15.84 19.72 -43.81
N LEU A 837 14.51 19.70 -43.83
CA LEU A 837 13.73 18.71 -44.60
C LEU A 837 13.86 18.89 -46.12
N LYS A 838 14.25 20.06 -46.64
CA LYS A 838 14.60 20.21 -48.07
C LYS A 838 15.89 19.48 -48.43
N LEU A 839 16.81 19.33 -47.48
CA LEU A 839 18.07 18.58 -47.64
C LEU A 839 17.91 17.09 -47.34
N MET A 840 16.74 16.69 -46.86
CA MET A 840 16.32 15.32 -46.57
C MET A 840 14.95 15.06 -47.21
N PRO A 841 14.82 15.18 -48.56
CA PRO A 841 13.55 14.99 -49.25
C PRO A 841 12.92 13.63 -48.94
N GLU A 842 13.74 12.64 -48.64
CA GLU A 842 13.32 11.30 -48.24
C GLU A 842 12.55 11.28 -46.92
N VAL A 843 13.03 11.99 -45.89
CA VAL A 843 12.35 12.16 -44.60
C VAL A 843 11.07 12.95 -44.78
N ARG A 844 11.14 14.06 -45.54
CA ARG A 844 9.99 14.92 -45.80
C ARG A 844 8.82 14.14 -46.41
N LYS A 845 9.11 13.28 -47.38
CA LYS A 845 8.12 12.44 -48.05
C LYS A 845 7.41 11.52 -47.05
N VAL A 846 8.16 10.76 -46.25
CA VAL A 846 7.60 9.84 -45.24
C VAL A 846 6.73 10.58 -44.23
N LEU A 847 7.21 11.72 -43.71
CA LEU A 847 6.43 12.52 -42.76
C LEU A 847 5.11 13.01 -43.39
N GLN A 848 5.12 13.47 -44.64
CA GLN A 848 3.89 13.93 -45.29
C GLN A 848 2.91 12.79 -45.58
N GLU A 849 3.40 11.63 -46.00
CA GLU A 849 2.56 10.45 -46.25
C GLU A 849 1.88 9.94 -44.98
N HIS A 850 2.58 9.96 -43.84
CA HIS A 850 2.06 9.51 -42.54
C HIS A 850 1.27 10.58 -41.77
N LEU A 851 1.23 11.82 -42.27
CA LEU A 851 0.32 12.85 -41.75
C LEU A 851 -1.09 12.71 -42.34
N ASP A 852 -1.24 12.17 -43.55
CA ASP A 852 -2.52 11.93 -44.21
C ASP A 852 -3.28 10.79 -43.52
N ILE A 853 -4.35 11.13 -42.79
CA ILE A 853 -5.16 10.18 -42.01
C ILE A 853 -5.80 9.10 -42.90
N ALA A 854 -6.06 9.38 -44.18
CA ALA A 854 -6.60 8.38 -45.10
C ALA A 854 -5.58 7.28 -45.43
N ARG A 855 -4.29 7.60 -45.32
CA ARG A 855 -3.19 6.65 -45.53
C ARG A 855 -2.70 6.05 -44.22
N GLU A 856 -2.63 6.87 -43.18
CA GLU A 856 -2.14 6.51 -41.86
C GLU A 856 -3.18 6.78 -40.75
N PRO A 857 -4.05 5.79 -40.47
CA PRO A 857 -5.06 5.90 -39.42
C PRO A 857 -4.55 5.58 -38.00
N SER A 858 -3.27 5.16 -37.84
CA SER A 858 -2.73 4.76 -36.54
C SER A 858 -2.65 5.92 -35.56
N LEU A 859 -3.23 5.73 -34.37
CA LEU A 859 -3.05 6.65 -33.25
C LEU A 859 -1.64 6.57 -32.70
N ALA A 860 -1.01 5.39 -32.71
CA ALA A 860 0.37 5.20 -32.27
C ALA A 860 1.35 6.00 -33.14
N VAL A 861 1.22 5.98 -34.46
CA VAL A 861 2.04 6.81 -35.36
C VAL A 861 1.77 8.30 -35.13
N ARG A 862 0.51 8.69 -34.90
CA ARG A 862 0.16 10.09 -34.61
C ARG A 862 0.85 10.62 -33.34
N SER A 863 0.99 9.78 -32.31
CA SER A 863 1.66 10.13 -31.05
C SER A 863 3.12 10.57 -31.24
N VAL A 864 3.82 9.95 -32.21
CA VAL A 864 5.24 10.22 -32.52
C VAL A 864 5.42 11.68 -32.95
N TYR A 865 4.50 12.24 -33.74
CA TYR A 865 4.57 13.66 -34.13
C TYR A 865 4.46 14.60 -32.94
N GLY A 866 3.61 14.26 -31.96
CA GLY A 866 3.47 15.02 -30.73
C GLY A 866 4.72 14.97 -29.87
N GLN A 867 5.21 13.76 -29.60
CA GLN A 867 6.41 13.52 -28.77
C GLN A 867 7.68 14.18 -29.35
N TRP A 868 7.80 14.24 -30.68
CA TRP A 868 8.96 14.82 -31.35
C TRP A 868 8.73 16.23 -31.91
N PHE A 869 7.61 16.88 -31.57
CA PHE A 869 7.27 18.19 -32.12
C PHE A 869 8.38 19.26 -32.00
N PRO A 870 9.09 19.40 -30.86
CA PRO A 870 10.21 20.35 -30.76
C PRO A 870 11.33 20.07 -31.76
N TRP A 871 11.59 18.78 -32.04
CA TRP A 871 12.61 18.36 -33.00
C TRP A 871 12.18 18.61 -34.43
N LEU A 872 10.89 18.49 -34.75
CA LEU A 872 10.36 18.91 -36.05
C LEU A 872 10.57 20.41 -36.28
N VAL A 873 10.29 21.24 -35.27
CA VAL A 873 10.55 22.70 -35.33
C VAL A 873 12.05 22.98 -35.50
N LEU A 874 12.93 22.21 -34.83
CA LEU A 874 14.38 22.34 -35.00
C LEU A 874 14.84 21.96 -36.42
N LEU A 875 14.27 20.89 -36.98
CA LEU A 875 14.65 20.36 -38.29
C LEU A 875 14.15 21.25 -39.44
N ASP A 876 12.91 21.72 -39.37
CA ASP A 876 12.30 22.62 -40.36
C ASP A 876 11.10 23.37 -39.76
N GLU A 877 11.33 24.59 -39.30
CA GLU A 877 10.30 25.42 -38.67
C GLU A 877 9.16 25.78 -39.64
N GLY A 878 9.51 26.11 -40.89
CA GLY A 878 8.53 26.52 -41.90
C GLY A 878 7.57 25.40 -42.24
N TRP A 879 8.11 24.20 -42.50
CA TRP A 879 7.30 23.02 -42.74
C TRP A 879 6.43 22.67 -41.53
N THR A 880 7.00 22.68 -40.32
CA THR A 880 6.27 22.31 -39.11
C THR A 880 5.11 23.28 -38.85
N THR A 881 5.34 24.58 -39.01
CA THR A 881 4.32 25.63 -38.85
C THR A 881 3.16 25.44 -39.82
N GLU A 882 3.45 25.12 -41.09
CA GLU A 882 2.44 24.84 -42.11
C GLU A 882 1.59 23.61 -41.75
N HIS A 883 2.18 22.58 -41.12
CA HIS A 883 1.53 21.30 -40.85
C HIS A 883 0.97 21.16 -39.42
N VAL A 884 1.05 22.18 -38.55
CA VAL A 884 0.49 22.14 -37.17
C VAL A 884 -0.96 21.65 -37.14
N HIS A 885 -1.79 22.12 -38.06
CA HIS A 885 -3.21 21.77 -38.13
C HIS A 885 -3.46 20.31 -38.58
N GLN A 886 -2.48 19.66 -39.20
CA GLN A 886 -2.53 18.24 -39.59
C GLN A 886 -1.94 17.36 -38.49
N ILE A 887 -0.92 17.84 -37.78
CA ILE A 887 -0.35 17.16 -36.61
C ILE A 887 -1.37 17.13 -35.46
N PHE A 888 -2.03 18.26 -35.20
CA PHE A 888 -3.05 18.42 -34.16
C PHE A 888 -4.44 18.75 -34.78
N PRO A 889 -5.10 17.78 -35.44
CA PRO A 889 -6.32 18.02 -36.18
C PRO A 889 -7.52 18.27 -35.26
N TYR A 890 -8.00 19.51 -35.23
CA TYR A 890 -9.11 19.91 -34.35
C TYR A 890 -10.48 19.88 -35.05
N ARG A 891 -11.17 18.73 -35.01
CA ARG A 891 -12.59 18.52 -35.37
C ARG A 891 -13.18 17.41 -34.50
N GLU A 892 -14.48 17.44 -34.21
CA GLU A 892 -15.15 16.45 -33.33
C GLU A 892 -14.91 14.99 -33.75
N LYS A 893 -14.90 14.71 -35.07
CA LYS A 893 -14.60 13.38 -35.63
C LYS A 893 -13.11 12.97 -35.60
N LEU A 894 -12.21 13.90 -35.31
CA LEU A 894 -10.75 13.69 -35.33
C LEU A 894 -10.11 13.84 -33.92
N SER A 895 -10.93 13.97 -32.88
CA SER A 895 -10.49 14.19 -31.49
C SER A 895 -9.47 13.16 -31.00
N LYS A 896 -9.59 11.88 -31.39
CA LYS A 896 -8.64 10.82 -31.02
C LYS A 896 -7.22 11.08 -31.53
N TYR A 897 -7.08 11.63 -32.74
CA TYR A 897 -5.78 11.99 -33.32
C TYR A 897 -5.18 13.23 -32.66
N TYR A 898 -6.02 14.23 -32.35
CA TYR A 898 -5.61 15.39 -31.57
C TYR A 898 -5.10 14.97 -30.19
N ASN A 899 -5.87 14.18 -29.44
CA ASN A 899 -5.50 13.73 -28.11
C ASN A 899 -4.19 12.93 -28.13
N SER A 900 -4.04 11.99 -29.08
CA SER A 900 -2.82 11.19 -29.21
C SER A 900 -1.56 12.06 -29.40
N ALA A 901 -1.61 13.05 -30.31
CA ALA A 901 -0.49 13.96 -30.52
C ALA A 901 -0.31 14.94 -29.34
N TRP A 902 -1.39 15.54 -28.84
CA TRP A 902 -1.34 16.58 -27.81
C TRP A 902 -0.87 16.03 -26.46
N GLU A 903 -1.42 14.91 -26.02
CA GLU A 903 -1.01 14.28 -24.76
C GLU A 903 0.45 13.83 -24.82
N SER A 904 0.91 13.33 -25.97
CA SER A 904 2.33 12.99 -26.16
C SER A 904 3.23 14.24 -26.13
N TYR A 905 2.80 15.35 -26.74
CA TYR A 905 3.54 16.61 -26.67
C TYR A 905 3.64 17.11 -25.22
N ILE A 906 2.52 17.22 -24.51
CA ILE A 906 2.50 17.81 -23.16
C ILE A 906 3.25 16.95 -22.13
N VAL A 907 3.28 15.63 -22.31
CA VAL A 907 3.97 14.72 -21.37
C VAL A 907 5.48 14.67 -21.61
N PHE A 908 5.93 14.69 -22.86
CA PHE A 908 7.35 14.45 -23.19
C PHE A 908 8.16 15.71 -23.52
N CYS A 909 7.52 16.87 -23.75
CA CYS A 909 8.20 18.09 -24.17
C CYS A 909 8.20 19.17 -23.09
N TYR A 910 9.26 19.98 -23.03
CA TYR A 910 9.32 21.16 -22.16
C TYR A 910 8.71 22.40 -22.87
N PRO A 911 8.00 23.29 -22.16
CA PRO A 911 7.44 24.50 -22.76
C PRO A 911 8.54 25.51 -23.07
N ASP A 912 8.44 26.14 -24.24
CA ASP A 912 9.33 27.22 -24.69
C ASP A 912 8.51 28.30 -25.39
N ASN A 913 8.98 29.55 -25.39
CA ASN A 913 8.26 30.69 -25.96
C ASN A 913 7.92 30.48 -27.44
N LYS A 914 8.86 29.94 -28.21
CA LYS A 914 8.67 29.68 -29.63
C LYS A 914 7.64 28.57 -29.84
N LEU A 915 7.76 27.46 -29.11
CA LEU A 915 6.80 26.35 -29.19
C LEU A 915 5.40 26.78 -28.76
N PHE A 916 5.30 27.56 -27.69
CA PHE A 916 4.03 28.12 -27.21
C PHE A 916 3.40 29.02 -28.26
N SER A 917 4.16 29.87 -28.95
CA SER A 917 3.62 30.73 -30.01
C SER A 917 2.99 29.93 -31.15
N LEU A 918 3.60 28.81 -31.54
CA LEU A 918 3.09 27.91 -32.58
C LEU A 918 1.88 27.11 -32.11
N LEU A 919 1.85 26.72 -30.83
CA LEU A 919 0.83 25.86 -30.23
C LEU A 919 -0.20 26.59 -29.38
N ARG A 920 -0.25 27.93 -29.43
CA ARG A 920 -1.11 28.75 -28.54
C ARG A 920 -2.58 28.36 -28.65
N LYS A 921 -3.04 28.00 -29.86
CA LYS A 921 -4.40 27.51 -30.09
C LYS A 921 -4.65 26.17 -29.39
N GLN A 922 -3.68 25.25 -29.44
CA GLN A 922 -3.76 23.95 -28.80
C GLN A 922 -3.79 24.07 -27.26
N TYR A 923 -3.00 24.97 -26.67
CA TYR A 923 -3.10 25.29 -25.23
C TYR A 923 -4.48 25.84 -24.86
N ALA A 924 -5.02 26.78 -25.65
CA ALA A 924 -6.36 27.32 -25.42
C ALA A 924 -7.44 26.23 -25.46
N THR A 925 -7.38 25.34 -26.46
CA THR A 925 -8.28 24.20 -26.60
C THR A 925 -8.17 23.23 -25.42
N ALA A 926 -6.95 22.88 -24.99
CA ALA A 926 -6.75 21.94 -23.89
C ALA A 926 -7.36 22.45 -22.58
N VAL A 927 -7.21 23.76 -22.32
CA VAL A 927 -7.80 24.41 -21.15
C VAL A 927 -9.34 24.48 -21.24
N GLU A 928 -9.90 24.68 -22.43
CA GLU A 928 -11.37 24.64 -22.65
C GLU A 928 -11.97 23.26 -22.38
N GLN A 929 -11.20 22.19 -22.56
CA GLN A 929 -11.63 20.81 -22.35
C GLN A 929 -11.51 20.34 -20.89
N LEU A 930 -10.87 21.12 -20.01
CA LEU A 930 -10.81 20.83 -18.57
C LEU A 930 -12.23 20.78 -18.00
N GLY A 931 -12.54 19.70 -17.26
CA GLY A 931 -13.85 19.48 -16.64
C GLY A 931 -14.91 18.79 -17.52
N VAL A 932 -14.64 18.58 -18.82
CA VAL A 932 -15.57 17.89 -19.75
C VAL A 932 -15.15 16.45 -20.05
N ALA A 933 -13.85 16.16 -20.01
CA ALA A 933 -13.32 14.82 -20.25
C ALA A 933 -13.41 13.94 -18.98
N LYS A 934 -13.85 12.69 -19.13
CA LYS A 934 -13.68 11.67 -18.08
C LYS A 934 -12.18 11.46 -17.85
N GLU A 935 -11.73 11.51 -16.59
CA GLU A 935 -10.36 11.18 -16.21
C GLU A 935 -10.06 9.70 -16.53
N GLU A 936 -9.62 9.43 -17.75
CA GLU A 936 -9.03 8.14 -18.10
C GLU A 936 -7.52 8.27 -17.97
N LYS A 937 -6.96 7.64 -16.94
CA LYS A 937 -5.50 7.57 -16.73
C LYS A 937 -4.89 6.69 -17.82
N ARG A 938 -4.55 7.29 -18.96
CA ARG A 938 -4.02 6.55 -20.12
C ARG A 938 -2.49 6.48 -20.14
N LEU A 939 -1.76 7.53 -19.73
CA LEU A 939 -0.30 7.66 -19.92
C LEU A 939 0.55 7.42 -18.64
N ILE A 940 1.84 7.12 -18.83
CA ILE A 940 2.89 7.06 -17.79
C ILE A 940 3.09 8.42 -17.05
N GLY A 941 2.50 9.51 -17.57
CA GLY A 941 2.37 10.81 -16.92
C GLY A 941 0.98 11.41 -17.14
N ASP A 942 0.51 12.21 -16.18
CA ASP A 942 -0.82 12.86 -16.22
C ASP A 942 -0.79 14.10 -17.13
N PRO A 943 -1.43 14.08 -18.32
CA PRO A 943 -1.39 15.19 -19.28
C PRO A 943 -2.00 16.48 -18.72
N VAL A 944 -2.97 16.37 -17.82
CA VAL A 944 -3.66 17.52 -17.22
C VAL A 944 -2.75 18.22 -16.21
N LYS A 945 -2.03 17.45 -15.39
CA LYS A 945 -0.99 18.01 -14.51
C LYS A 945 0.15 18.65 -15.30
N ARG A 946 0.60 18.01 -16.39
CA ARG A 946 1.63 18.56 -17.27
C ARG A 946 1.21 19.86 -17.94
N LEU A 947 -0.07 19.97 -18.33
CA LEU A 947 -0.62 21.24 -18.81
C LEU A 947 -0.51 22.35 -17.75
N ALA A 948 -0.86 22.06 -16.50
CA ALA A 948 -0.71 23.03 -15.40
C ALA A 948 0.75 23.45 -15.21
N GLU A 949 1.69 22.49 -15.20
CA GLU A 949 3.14 22.77 -15.12
C GLU A 949 3.60 23.70 -16.25
N HIS A 950 3.17 23.43 -17.49
CA HIS A 950 3.54 24.25 -18.64
C HIS A 950 3.02 25.68 -18.50
N LEU A 951 1.76 25.85 -18.09
CA LEU A 951 1.17 27.18 -17.92
C LEU A 951 1.87 27.96 -16.79
N MET A 952 2.24 27.30 -15.69
CA MET A 952 3.01 27.96 -14.63
C MET A 952 4.39 28.38 -15.14
N ILE A 953 5.11 27.50 -15.87
CA ILE A 953 6.41 27.83 -16.47
C ILE A 953 6.30 29.04 -17.38
N LEU A 954 5.35 29.01 -18.32
CA LEU A 954 5.12 30.09 -19.29
C LEU A 954 4.72 31.40 -18.61
N TYR A 955 3.99 31.34 -17.48
CA TYR A 955 3.60 32.52 -16.74
C TYR A 955 4.80 33.18 -16.06
N TRP A 956 5.58 32.41 -15.30
CA TRP A 956 6.72 32.97 -14.56
C TRP A 956 7.84 33.38 -15.51
N SER A 957 8.01 32.71 -16.67
CA SER A 957 9.00 33.11 -17.70
C SER A 957 8.58 34.34 -18.51
N GLY A 958 7.37 34.87 -18.31
CA GLY A 958 6.88 36.08 -18.97
C GLY A 958 6.24 35.86 -20.34
N SER A 959 5.95 34.62 -20.73
CA SER A 959 5.38 34.24 -22.03
C SER A 959 3.86 34.42 -22.06
N ILE A 960 3.22 34.32 -20.90
CA ILE A 960 1.80 34.66 -20.68
C ILE A 960 1.67 35.59 -19.47
N ASP A 961 0.75 36.54 -19.54
CA ASP A 961 0.42 37.45 -18.45
C ASP A 961 -0.72 36.93 -17.57
N ILE A 962 -0.90 37.53 -16.39
CA ILE A 962 -1.93 37.11 -15.42
C ILE A 962 -3.35 37.21 -16.00
N ASN A 963 -3.54 38.16 -16.93
CA ASN A 963 -4.78 38.41 -17.63
C ASN A 963 -4.86 37.69 -18.99
N ASP A 964 -3.91 36.81 -19.33
CA ASP A 964 -4.00 36.04 -20.57
C ASP A 964 -5.25 35.14 -20.53
N PRO A 965 -6.09 35.15 -21.58
CA PRO A 965 -7.30 34.33 -21.63
C PRO A 965 -7.08 32.84 -21.38
N ILE A 966 -5.91 32.29 -21.73
CA ILE A 966 -5.59 30.87 -21.49
C ILE A 966 -5.43 30.62 -19.98
N LEU A 967 -4.72 31.49 -19.27
CA LEU A 967 -4.50 31.36 -17.83
C LEU A 967 -5.80 31.59 -17.05
N GLN A 968 -6.62 32.57 -17.46
CA GLN A 968 -7.93 32.82 -16.86
C GLN A 968 -8.88 31.61 -17.03
N LYS A 969 -8.94 31.03 -18.24
CA LYS A 969 -9.74 29.82 -18.48
C LYS A 969 -9.23 28.63 -17.67
N PHE A 970 -7.92 28.52 -17.43
CA PHE A 970 -7.36 27.45 -16.61
C PHE A 970 -7.91 27.54 -15.18
N TRP A 971 -7.82 28.70 -14.54
CA TRP A 971 -8.35 28.89 -13.19
C TRP A 971 -9.88 28.77 -13.13
N SER A 972 -10.60 29.03 -14.22
CA SER A 972 -12.05 28.80 -14.30
C SER A 972 -12.42 27.32 -14.39
N ASN A 973 -11.72 26.54 -15.24
CA ASN A 973 -12.13 25.19 -15.61
C ASN A 973 -11.41 24.06 -14.84
N ALA A 974 -10.26 24.35 -14.22
CA ALA A 974 -9.50 23.36 -13.47
C ALA A 974 -10.26 22.85 -12.23
N SER A 975 -10.08 21.57 -11.90
CA SER A 975 -10.57 21.00 -10.65
C SER A 975 -9.83 21.59 -9.44
N LYS A 976 -10.42 21.48 -8.25
CA LYS A 976 -9.81 21.96 -6.99
C LYS A 976 -8.41 21.37 -6.79
N GLN A 977 -8.25 20.07 -7.06
CA GLN A 977 -7.00 19.35 -6.95
C GLN A 977 -5.95 19.85 -7.96
N LEU A 978 -6.36 20.19 -9.18
CA LEU A 978 -5.44 20.69 -10.19
C LEU A 978 -4.96 22.11 -9.90
N LYS A 979 -5.82 22.96 -9.33
CA LYS A 979 -5.46 24.32 -8.88
C LYS A 979 -4.42 24.28 -7.77
N ALA A 980 -4.65 23.44 -6.74
CA ALA A 980 -3.67 23.19 -5.70
C ALA A 980 -2.35 22.67 -6.28
N TYR A 981 -2.41 21.65 -7.17
CA TYR A 981 -1.22 21.13 -7.82
C TYR A 981 -0.38 22.19 -8.55
N ALA A 982 -1.03 23.15 -9.23
CA ALA A 982 -0.36 24.23 -9.93
C ALA A 982 0.45 25.12 -8.97
N LEU A 983 -0.15 25.55 -7.85
CA LEU A 983 0.54 26.36 -6.83
C LEU A 983 1.62 25.55 -6.09
N SER A 984 1.35 24.27 -5.83
CA SER A 984 2.33 23.32 -5.27
C SER A 984 3.57 23.20 -6.15
N PHE A 985 3.38 23.08 -7.46
CA PHE A 985 4.47 22.97 -8.42
C PHE A 985 5.33 24.21 -8.46
N VAL A 986 4.72 25.41 -8.40
CA VAL A 986 5.48 26.67 -8.27
C VAL A 986 6.28 26.67 -6.97
N GLY A 987 5.62 26.44 -5.83
CA GLY A 987 6.24 26.47 -4.50
C GLY A 987 7.45 25.54 -4.39
N ARG A 988 7.31 24.29 -4.83
CA ARG A 988 8.38 23.27 -4.81
C ARG A 988 9.56 23.56 -5.75
N ASN A 989 9.45 24.52 -6.65
CA ASN A 989 10.51 24.89 -7.59
C ASN A 989 11.08 26.30 -7.36
N LEU A 990 10.62 27.05 -6.36
CA LEU A 990 11.07 28.43 -6.09
C LEU A 990 12.60 28.56 -5.97
N ASP A 991 13.28 27.59 -5.36
CA ASP A 991 14.74 27.56 -5.25
C ASP A 991 15.45 27.59 -6.61
N LYS A 992 14.84 26.96 -7.62
CA LYS A 992 15.37 26.88 -9.00
C LYS A 992 14.93 28.05 -9.87
N ILE A 993 13.94 28.84 -9.44
CA ILE A 993 13.41 29.98 -10.19
C ILE A 993 14.28 31.22 -9.88
N PRO A 994 14.82 31.90 -10.91
CA PRO A 994 15.58 33.14 -10.73
C PRO A 994 14.75 34.26 -10.09
N ASP A 995 15.41 35.06 -9.23
CA ASP A 995 14.73 36.06 -8.38
C ASP A 995 14.00 37.16 -9.17
N GLN A 996 14.43 37.43 -10.42
CA GLN A 996 13.77 38.37 -11.33
C GLN A 996 12.30 38.02 -11.62
N PHE A 997 11.86 36.78 -11.35
CA PHE A 997 10.49 36.33 -11.58
C PHE A 997 9.61 36.35 -10.32
N LEU A 998 10.17 36.65 -9.14
CA LEU A 998 9.44 36.58 -7.87
C LEU A 998 8.25 37.53 -7.81
N GLU A 999 8.35 38.74 -8.37
CA GLU A 999 7.23 39.70 -8.40
C GLU A 999 6.03 39.19 -9.21
N ARG A 1000 6.26 38.43 -10.29
CA ARG A 1000 5.18 37.77 -11.03
C ARG A 1000 4.52 36.69 -10.17
N LEU A 1001 5.31 35.88 -9.47
CA LEU A 1001 4.77 34.85 -8.58
C LEU A 1001 3.98 35.46 -7.41
N LYS A 1002 4.46 36.58 -6.86
CA LYS A 1002 3.76 37.38 -5.84
C LYS A 1002 2.39 37.83 -6.33
N THR A 1003 2.35 38.39 -7.55
CA THR A 1003 1.10 38.80 -8.22
C THR A 1003 0.14 37.64 -8.45
N LEU A 1004 0.66 36.46 -8.84
CA LEU A 1004 -0.15 35.25 -8.99
C LEU A 1004 -0.79 34.86 -7.66
N TRP A 1005 0.01 34.74 -6.59
CA TRP A 1005 -0.48 34.39 -5.26
C TRP A 1005 -1.57 35.35 -4.76
N GLU A 1006 -1.28 36.66 -4.79
CA GLU A 1006 -2.21 37.69 -4.31
C GLU A 1006 -3.52 37.69 -5.08
N SER A 1007 -3.49 37.47 -6.40
CA SER A 1007 -4.69 37.32 -7.22
C SER A 1007 -5.53 36.12 -6.81
N ARG A 1008 -4.90 34.97 -6.50
CA ARG A 1008 -5.61 33.77 -6.05
C ARG A 1008 -6.20 33.94 -4.66
N LEU A 1009 -5.45 34.53 -3.73
CA LEU A 1009 -5.92 34.82 -2.37
C LEU A 1009 -7.11 35.80 -2.39
N ALA A 1010 -7.04 36.88 -3.17
CA ALA A 1010 -8.15 37.83 -3.32
C ALA A 1010 -9.41 37.14 -3.87
N THR A 1011 -9.26 36.27 -4.87
CA THR A 1011 -10.37 35.49 -5.43
C THR A 1011 -11.02 34.59 -4.37
N ALA A 1012 -10.22 33.96 -3.51
CA ALA A 1012 -10.72 33.10 -2.44
C ALA A 1012 -11.50 33.90 -1.37
N LYS A 1013 -11.01 35.10 -1.01
CA LYS A 1013 -11.67 35.99 -0.03
C LYS A 1013 -13.02 36.52 -0.50
N GLU A 1014 -13.18 36.76 -1.80
CA GLU A 1014 -14.43 37.25 -2.39
C GLU A 1014 -15.44 36.12 -2.68
N ALA A 1015 -15.02 34.86 -2.62
CA ALA A 1015 -15.88 33.72 -2.89
C ALA A 1015 -16.87 33.45 -1.75
N THR A 1016 -18.13 33.16 -2.10
CA THR A 1016 -19.15 32.75 -1.12
C THR A 1016 -18.89 31.35 -0.52
N ALA A 1017 -18.14 30.51 -1.23
CA ALA A 1017 -17.67 29.20 -0.80
C ALA A 1017 -16.14 29.21 -0.70
N TYR A 1018 -15.60 30.02 0.22
CA TYR A 1018 -14.14 30.18 0.39
C TYR A 1018 -13.45 28.87 0.79
N GLU A 1019 -14.17 27.91 1.39
CA GLU A 1019 -13.66 26.58 1.73
C GLU A 1019 -13.22 25.77 0.48
N ASP A 1020 -13.74 26.09 -0.70
CA ASP A 1020 -13.36 25.44 -1.96
C ASP A 1020 -11.91 25.74 -2.38
N TYR A 1021 -11.32 26.79 -1.79
CA TYR A 1021 -9.94 27.23 -2.01
C TYR A 1021 -8.98 26.72 -0.94
N ALA A 1022 -9.47 25.96 0.06
CA ALA A 1022 -8.64 25.54 1.19
C ALA A 1022 -7.41 24.74 0.77
N ASP A 1023 -7.56 23.75 -0.11
CA ASP A 1023 -6.43 22.96 -0.61
C ASP A 1023 -5.52 23.79 -1.54
N GLU A 1024 -6.06 24.76 -2.26
CA GLU A 1024 -5.28 25.67 -3.11
C GLU A 1024 -4.36 26.57 -2.26
N LEU A 1025 -4.92 27.20 -1.21
CA LEU A 1025 -4.17 28.11 -0.35
C LEU A 1025 -3.25 27.38 0.64
N ALA A 1026 -3.52 26.11 0.96
CA ALA A 1026 -2.64 25.30 1.79
C ALA A 1026 -1.22 25.17 1.19
N GLU A 1027 -1.09 25.27 -0.14
CA GLU A 1027 0.19 25.14 -0.85
C GLU A 1027 1.16 26.30 -0.59
N PHE A 1028 0.70 27.40 0.03
CA PHE A 1028 1.58 28.50 0.42
C PHE A 1028 2.68 28.09 1.39
N GLY A 1029 2.54 26.97 2.10
CA GLY A 1029 3.62 26.48 2.96
C GLY A 1029 4.90 26.19 2.17
N TRP A 1030 4.81 25.68 0.94
CA TRP A 1030 5.97 25.55 0.05
C TRP A 1030 6.56 26.90 -0.35
N TRP A 1031 5.73 27.93 -0.46
CA TRP A 1031 6.17 29.28 -0.82
C TRP A 1031 6.87 29.97 0.35
N PHE A 1032 6.30 29.87 1.54
CA PHE A 1032 6.85 30.41 2.78
C PHE A 1032 8.22 29.80 3.11
N VAL A 1033 8.36 28.47 2.97
CA VAL A 1033 9.60 27.74 3.27
C VAL A 1033 10.76 28.11 2.33
N SER A 1034 10.46 28.61 1.12
CA SER A 1034 11.51 29.00 0.17
C SER A 1034 12.43 30.12 0.68
N GLY A 1035 11.96 30.94 1.64
CA GLY A 1035 12.73 32.07 2.18
C GLY A 1035 13.08 33.17 1.17
N LYS A 1036 12.52 33.13 -0.05
CA LYS A 1036 12.82 34.08 -1.14
C LYS A 1036 12.05 35.39 -1.09
N PHE A 1037 10.94 35.42 -0.35
CA PHE A 1037 10.09 36.60 -0.22
C PHE A 1037 10.45 37.40 1.02
N ASP A 1038 10.03 38.67 1.06
CA ASP A 1038 10.11 39.48 2.28
C ASP A 1038 9.38 38.79 3.45
N ASN A 1039 10.04 38.72 4.60
CA ASN A 1039 9.57 37.94 5.75
C ASN A 1039 8.27 38.47 6.34
N GLU A 1040 8.09 39.79 6.40
CA GLU A 1040 6.87 40.39 6.96
C GLU A 1040 5.68 40.11 6.04
N TRP A 1041 5.84 40.34 4.74
CA TRP A 1041 4.83 39.98 3.74
C TRP A 1041 4.50 38.48 3.78
N ALA A 1042 5.51 37.62 3.81
CA ALA A 1042 5.31 36.16 3.81
C ALA A 1042 4.56 35.68 5.05
N LEU A 1043 4.84 36.25 6.23
CA LEU A 1043 4.10 35.96 7.47
C LEU A 1043 2.63 36.40 7.38
N GLU A 1044 2.36 37.61 6.87
CA GLU A 1044 0.99 38.10 6.66
C GLU A 1044 0.21 37.21 5.69
N GLN A 1045 0.83 36.82 4.57
CA GLN A 1045 0.21 35.91 3.60
C GLN A 1045 -0.05 34.52 4.19
N LEU A 1046 0.84 34.02 5.04
CA LEU A 1046 0.66 32.74 5.73
C LEU A 1046 -0.54 32.80 6.70
N ILE A 1047 -0.70 33.90 7.45
CA ILE A 1047 -1.85 34.12 8.34
C ILE A 1047 -3.15 34.10 7.54
N GLU A 1048 -3.18 34.77 6.39
CA GLU A 1048 -4.35 34.85 5.51
C GLU A 1048 -4.68 33.51 4.86
N ALA A 1049 -3.66 32.77 4.42
CA ALA A 1049 -3.82 31.40 3.91
C ALA A 1049 -4.44 30.51 5.00
N LEU A 1050 -3.85 30.49 6.19
CA LEU A 1050 -4.31 29.69 7.34
C LEU A 1050 -5.72 30.07 7.80
N GLU A 1051 -6.16 31.31 7.62
CA GLU A 1051 -7.53 31.70 7.94
C GLU A 1051 -8.55 30.96 7.07
N ILE A 1052 -8.24 30.70 5.80
CA ILE A 1052 -9.13 29.98 4.89
C ILE A 1052 -8.86 28.47 4.92
N SER A 1053 -7.59 28.07 4.74
CA SER A 1053 -7.22 26.66 4.57
C SER A 1053 -7.25 25.86 5.86
N LYS A 1054 -7.08 26.52 7.03
CA LYS A 1054 -6.89 25.93 8.36
C LYS A 1054 -5.67 25.00 8.52
N LYS A 1055 -5.11 24.51 7.43
CA LYS A 1055 -3.88 23.69 7.36
C LYS A 1055 -2.92 24.26 6.33
N ILE A 1056 -1.66 23.87 6.41
CA ILE A 1056 -0.65 24.24 5.41
C ILE A 1056 0.15 23.00 4.98
N GLU A 1057 0.52 22.93 3.72
CA GLU A 1057 1.45 21.94 3.20
C GLU A 1057 2.86 22.22 3.70
N ASN A 1058 3.68 21.17 3.87
CA ASN A 1058 5.02 21.27 4.46
C ASN A 1058 5.05 21.97 5.85
N ALA A 1059 4.05 21.70 6.70
CA ALA A 1059 3.89 22.33 8.01
C ALA A 1059 5.13 22.23 8.93
N TYR A 1060 5.91 21.15 8.83
CA TYR A 1060 7.16 20.99 9.59
C TYR A 1060 8.16 22.10 9.26
N SER A 1061 8.56 22.23 7.99
CA SER A 1061 9.50 23.26 7.56
C SER A 1061 8.94 24.68 7.73
N VAL A 1062 7.61 24.85 7.61
CA VAL A 1062 6.97 26.14 7.96
C VAL A 1062 7.24 26.48 9.42
N THR A 1063 7.09 25.51 10.34
CA THR A 1063 7.33 25.76 11.77
C THR A 1063 8.80 26.01 12.08
N GLU A 1064 9.72 25.29 11.43
CA GLU A 1064 11.16 25.55 11.51
C GLU A 1064 11.50 26.99 11.11
N GLN A 1065 10.94 27.46 9.98
CA GLN A 1065 11.13 28.83 9.51
C GLN A 1065 10.47 29.86 10.45
N LEU A 1066 9.30 29.57 11.01
CA LEU A 1066 8.66 30.43 12.03
C LEU A 1066 9.54 30.58 13.28
N ASN A 1067 10.21 29.52 13.72
CA ASN A 1067 11.12 29.54 14.86
C ASN A 1067 12.35 30.43 14.60
N ALA A 1068 12.84 30.48 13.36
CA ALA A 1068 13.91 31.40 12.97
C ALA A 1068 13.47 32.88 12.97
N LEU A 1069 12.17 33.16 12.80
CA LEU A 1069 11.63 34.52 12.70
C LEU A 1069 11.05 35.08 14.00
N VAL A 1070 10.87 34.25 15.04
CA VAL A 1070 10.17 34.61 16.29
C VAL A 1070 10.82 35.76 17.04
N ASP A 1071 12.14 35.90 16.99
CA ASP A 1071 12.88 36.96 17.70
C ASP A 1071 12.64 38.35 17.07
N VAL A 1072 12.30 38.39 15.77
CA VAL A 1072 12.06 39.63 15.02
C VAL A 1072 10.56 39.94 14.91
N TYR A 1073 9.71 38.93 14.70
CA TYR A 1073 8.28 39.08 14.47
C TYR A 1073 7.41 38.24 15.44
N PRO A 1074 7.58 38.36 16.77
CA PRO A 1074 6.95 37.48 17.75
C PRO A 1074 5.41 37.49 17.67
N THR A 1075 4.81 38.65 17.38
CA THR A 1075 3.36 38.83 17.29
C THR A 1075 2.74 38.13 16.08
N LEU A 1076 3.43 38.11 14.93
CA LEU A 1076 2.96 37.42 13.73
C LEU A 1076 3.21 35.91 13.86
N VAL A 1077 4.39 35.52 14.36
CA VAL A 1077 4.75 34.12 14.55
C VAL A 1077 3.78 33.41 15.50
N ILE A 1078 3.46 34.00 16.66
CA ILE A 1078 2.53 33.36 17.59
C ILE A 1078 1.12 33.21 16.99
N GLN A 1079 0.70 34.12 16.12
CA GLN A 1079 -0.58 34.01 15.41
C GLN A 1079 -0.57 32.88 14.37
N CYS A 1080 0.53 32.71 13.63
CA CYS A 1080 0.69 31.58 12.71
C CYS A 1080 0.62 30.26 13.46
N VAL A 1081 1.40 30.11 14.55
CA VAL A 1081 1.42 28.86 15.34
C VAL A 1081 0.05 28.60 15.98
N GLU A 1082 -0.63 29.63 16.49
CA GLU A 1082 -1.99 29.49 17.03
C GLU A 1082 -2.97 28.98 15.95
N LYS A 1083 -2.96 29.56 14.75
CA LYS A 1083 -3.84 29.14 13.65
C LYS A 1083 -3.51 27.72 13.16
N MET A 1084 -2.22 27.39 13.03
CA MET A 1084 -1.77 26.05 12.67
C MET A 1084 -2.21 25.02 13.71
N ALA A 1085 -2.00 25.30 15.00
CA ALA A 1085 -2.40 24.41 16.09
C ALA A 1085 -3.92 24.23 16.18
N LYS A 1086 -4.70 25.31 16.02
CA LYS A 1086 -6.17 25.23 16.07
C LYS A 1086 -6.79 24.61 14.82
N GLY A 1087 -6.10 24.66 13.68
CA GLY A 1087 -6.58 24.10 12.42
C GLY A 1087 -6.13 22.67 12.14
N ASP A 1088 -5.10 22.17 12.83
CA ASP A 1088 -4.62 20.79 12.72
C ASP A 1088 -5.55 19.79 13.42
N GLN A 1089 -6.63 19.40 12.74
CA GLN A 1089 -7.63 18.46 13.27
C GLN A 1089 -7.08 17.05 13.57
N GLU A 1090 -5.90 16.70 13.07
CA GLU A 1090 -5.29 15.39 13.29
C GLU A 1090 -4.07 15.44 14.23
N ASP A 1091 -3.74 16.63 14.76
CA ASP A 1091 -2.62 16.89 15.67
C ASP A 1091 -1.22 16.44 15.13
N ARG A 1092 -1.13 16.11 13.83
CA ARG A 1092 0.07 15.52 13.22
C ARG A 1092 1.17 16.55 12.99
N GLY A 1093 0.79 17.74 12.53
CA GLY A 1093 1.71 18.85 12.30
C GLY A 1093 2.33 19.33 13.59
N ILE A 1094 1.54 19.39 14.67
CA ILE A 1094 2.03 19.73 16.01
C ILE A 1094 3.06 18.71 16.51
N TYR A 1095 2.78 17.40 16.33
CA TYR A 1095 3.68 16.34 16.79
C TYR A 1095 5.04 16.38 16.10
N LEU A 1096 5.06 16.57 14.78
CA LEU A 1096 6.31 16.65 14.01
C LEU A 1096 7.12 17.90 14.36
N SER A 1097 6.45 19.01 14.68
CA SER A 1097 7.08 20.31 14.95
C SER A 1097 7.25 20.64 16.44
N LEU A 1098 7.14 19.63 17.32
CA LEU A 1098 7.02 19.81 18.77
C LEU A 1098 8.15 20.66 19.37
N GLU A 1099 9.41 20.36 19.02
CA GLU A 1099 10.58 21.09 19.52
C GLU A 1099 10.57 22.56 19.09
N HIS A 1100 10.31 22.83 17.81
CA HIS A 1100 10.22 24.20 17.29
C HIS A 1100 9.07 24.98 17.93
N ILE A 1101 7.89 24.36 18.12
CA ILE A 1101 6.77 25.00 18.81
C ILE A 1101 7.15 25.30 20.27
N LYS A 1102 7.87 24.39 20.95
CA LYS A 1102 8.30 24.58 22.34
C LYS A 1102 9.25 25.76 22.47
N GLU A 1103 10.22 25.87 21.56
CA GLU A 1103 11.15 27.00 21.51
C GLU A 1103 10.44 28.34 21.23
N ILE A 1104 9.53 28.37 20.26
CA ILE A 1104 8.71 29.56 19.95
C ILE A 1104 7.93 29.99 21.19
N LEU A 1105 7.22 29.06 21.84
CA LEU A 1105 6.41 29.36 23.03
C LEU A 1105 7.28 29.85 24.19
N ALA A 1106 8.43 29.23 24.44
CA ALA A 1106 9.37 29.66 25.48
C ALA A 1106 9.84 31.11 25.25
N LYS A 1107 10.22 31.46 24.01
CA LYS A 1107 10.62 32.82 23.64
C LYS A 1107 9.45 33.82 23.76
N CYS A 1108 8.25 33.44 23.35
CA CYS A 1108 7.06 34.28 23.47
C CYS A 1108 6.62 34.50 24.94
N LEU A 1109 6.78 33.51 25.82
CA LEU A 1109 6.51 33.64 27.27
C LEU A 1109 7.50 34.57 27.98
N GLN A 1110 8.73 34.66 27.50
CA GLN A 1110 9.75 35.59 28.02
C GLN A 1110 9.67 37.00 27.39
N ASN A 1111 8.75 37.22 26.44
CA ASN A 1111 8.66 38.48 25.71
C ASN A 1111 8.15 39.63 26.62
N PRO A 1112 8.71 40.85 26.54
CA PRO A 1112 8.23 41.97 27.36
C PRO A 1112 6.76 42.35 27.07
N ASP A 1113 6.25 42.13 25.86
CA ASP A 1113 4.86 42.41 25.50
C ASP A 1113 3.89 41.45 26.20
N LEU A 1114 3.00 42.01 27.04
CA LEU A 1114 1.98 41.28 27.77
C LEU A 1114 0.97 40.58 26.83
N GLY A 1115 0.70 41.15 25.65
CA GLY A 1115 -0.18 40.56 24.65
C GLY A 1115 0.39 39.27 24.07
N VAL A 1116 1.69 39.25 23.77
CA VAL A 1116 2.41 38.06 23.28
C VAL A 1116 2.45 36.98 24.35
N ARG A 1117 2.80 37.35 25.59
CA ARG A 1117 2.85 36.42 26.73
C ARG A 1117 1.52 35.72 26.99
N ARG A 1118 0.43 36.49 27.07
CA ARG A 1118 -0.92 35.94 27.29
C ARG A 1118 -1.35 34.99 26.17
N LYS A 1119 -1.03 35.32 24.91
CA LYS A 1119 -1.33 34.43 23.77
C LYS A 1119 -0.52 33.13 23.85
N ALA A 1120 0.76 33.21 24.23
CA ALA A 1120 1.61 32.03 24.40
C ALA A 1120 1.11 31.13 25.54
N GLU A 1121 0.76 31.70 26.68
CA GLU A 1121 0.20 30.97 27.83
C GLU A 1121 -1.12 30.26 27.46
N ALA A 1122 -2.05 30.98 26.83
CA ALA A 1122 -3.30 30.40 26.34
C ALA A 1122 -3.06 29.26 25.34
N LEU A 1123 -2.05 29.39 24.46
CA LEU A 1123 -1.69 28.35 23.50
C LEU A 1123 -1.05 27.13 24.18
N VAL A 1124 -0.24 27.30 25.23
CA VAL A 1124 0.28 26.19 26.05
C VAL A 1124 -0.86 25.39 26.67
N HIS A 1125 -1.85 26.06 27.26
CA HIS A 1125 -3.03 25.40 27.82
C HIS A 1125 -3.87 24.71 26.74
N TYR A 1126 -4.04 25.35 25.57
CA TYR A 1126 -4.71 24.75 24.41
C TYR A 1126 -4.02 23.45 23.97
N LEU A 1127 -2.70 23.47 23.78
CA LEU A 1127 -1.91 22.29 23.40
C LEU A 1127 -1.98 21.19 24.46
N GLY A 1128 -1.97 21.57 25.74
CA GLY A 1128 -2.21 20.66 26.87
C GLY A 1128 -3.59 19.99 26.80
N SER A 1129 -4.63 20.74 26.41
CA SER A 1129 -5.99 20.22 26.19
C SER A 1129 -6.12 19.29 24.98
N CYS A 1130 -5.16 19.33 24.05
CA CYS A 1130 -5.03 18.38 22.95
C CYS A 1130 -4.13 17.18 23.30
N GLY A 1131 -3.53 17.19 24.51
CA GLY A 1131 -2.75 16.08 25.08
C GLY A 1131 -1.23 16.23 24.98
N PHE A 1132 -0.74 17.39 24.54
CA PHE A 1132 0.69 17.69 24.47
C PHE A 1132 1.20 18.20 25.83
N LEU A 1133 1.30 17.29 26.80
CA LEU A 1133 1.61 17.64 28.19
C LEU A 1133 3.03 18.13 28.44
N GLN A 1134 3.96 17.87 27.51
CA GLN A 1134 5.35 18.34 27.57
C GLN A 1134 5.50 19.87 27.49
N PHE A 1135 4.43 20.60 27.12
CA PHE A 1135 4.40 22.07 27.20
C PHE A 1135 4.07 22.58 28.61
N ARG A 1136 3.56 21.73 29.52
CA ARG A 1136 3.25 22.10 30.92
C ARG A 1136 4.49 22.62 31.66
N ASP A 1137 5.66 22.10 31.36
CA ASP A 1137 6.92 22.52 32.00
C ASP A 1137 7.22 24.01 31.75
N LEU A 1138 6.73 24.61 30.65
CA LEU A 1138 6.95 26.02 30.31
C LEU A 1138 6.22 27.00 31.23
N ILE A 1139 5.16 26.55 31.90
CA ILE A 1139 4.36 27.37 32.83
C ILE A 1139 4.62 27.00 34.30
N GLN A 1140 5.31 25.88 34.56
CA GLN A 1140 5.75 25.49 35.90
C GLN A 1140 7.05 26.18 36.33
N SER A 1141 7.84 26.71 35.39
CA SER A 1141 9.17 27.28 35.66
C SER A 1141 9.19 28.65 36.35
N ASP A 1142 8.03 29.26 36.60
CA ASP A 1142 7.89 30.59 37.23
C ASP A 1142 7.24 30.56 38.63
N GLN A 1143 7.22 29.41 39.31
CA GLN A 1143 6.88 29.32 40.75
C GLN A 1143 8.10 29.29 41.67
#